data_AF-A0ABD0SB47-F1
#
_entry.id   AF-A0ABD0SB47-F1
#
_cell.length_a   1.000
_cell.length_b   1.000
_cell.length_c   1.000
_cell.angle_alpha   90.00
_cell.angle_beta   90.00
_cell.angle_gamma   90.00
#
_symmetry.space_group_name_H-M   'P 1'
#
loop_
_entity.id
_entity.type
_entity.pdbx_description
1 polymer ?
#
loop_
_entity_poly.entity_id
_entity_poly.type
_entity_poly.pdbx_seq_one_letter_code
_entity_poly.pdbx_strand_id
1 'polypeptide(L)'
;MDPDEDEPFGGAMNIGSETTEAEREFEKVLEEMREAEGLKLYADVYTKLYDSYYKLKGENIASAQQIEHLNTKLKRFDETLNGYIAEISDSHKTIENLRADIDEARALADAMHARELTSVESLETMKKTVTRLEKELDARKRAGDDDAGATSAVKEKEKFEKEKARLQGELDAVKLRLTNALGYVEELEQRNTAADENIAKLEEQMEEADNNAVRQNRLVDHLKGESATLKSEVETRGATIGNLKDKLTKAEKTIDRRDRQLKDMTNKLETARAEEEAALAKATQFRETLEATNIQFEKTKKALHNTAKELKNMIDDGNRLRNEVSKLTKGAVQQMKKYTLLEQSKAAVESERERLRQQVSVMEREIMLGKKQAEADKREIENLNREKDILNKNMQKIQNEALENLQMLHLAEQRRKQMEHELEMSAAQINKQRLIIRQLEKDKDRMLEETIALNEKIDEISEEVRLRTADILDLKKALREETIKSRKLSVALDATRAERNMLHKNYTEALDEIQDLKQKLKMLAYQIEQLKEDISGKESGLKSCEGTLAKCNKKNEQLRSEVQAGLAKLSDARADIAALKQEEARLNRIVMESDTARAKLMKELEGLMNERDVVGAQLVRRNDEISLLYEKIRILEVTLHRGERQYEQRVEDIRLLRLEIIRLRKEKNLLSKGIENMTDLRLEVFNLERELGRERLRVRALEEALETPLNVHRWRKLQGTDPESVQLTAKLRLTQKKVLKQSELLVLKDRELKETRNLYSAVKDMLALQPSPEIQQTLNRTQRALAQRTTKMKCLIAELSMREKQVTDLRLELDRVNDDLHSFKQKYYEMKRALDADEARRLRVPSPQSQTDKLPID
;
A
#
# COMPACT_ATOMS: atom_id res chain seq x y z
N MET A 1 49.22 -26.61 -6.16
CA MET A 1 48.18 -25.90 -5.41
C MET A 1 46.89 -26.33 -6.01
N ASP A 2 46.23 -27.22 -5.27
CA ASP A 2 45.12 -28.06 -5.69
C ASP A 2 43.89 -27.26 -6.12
N PRO A 3 43.21 -27.66 -7.20
CA PRO A 3 41.83 -27.31 -7.48
C PRO A 3 40.96 -28.55 -7.26
N ASP A 4 40.69 -28.89 -6.00
CA ASP A 4 39.71 -29.91 -5.63
C ASP A 4 38.86 -29.36 -4.48
N GLU A 5 37.59 -29.76 -4.49
CA GLU A 5 36.49 -29.36 -3.59
C GLU A 5 35.65 -28.14 -4.00
N ASP A 6 34.88 -28.33 -5.06
CA ASP A 6 33.48 -27.89 -5.10
C ASP A 6 32.68 -28.95 -5.89
N GLU A 7 32.48 -30.12 -5.28
CA GLU A 7 31.39 -31.00 -5.69
C GLU A 7 30.07 -30.30 -5.33
N PRO A 8 29.20 -29.98 -6.30
CA PRO A 8 27.86 -29.55 -5.96
C PRO A 8 27.19 -30.75 -5.28
N PHE A 9 26.52 -30.48 -4.16
CA PHE A 9 25.65 -31.40 -3.42
C PHE A 9 24.51 -31.90 -4.33
N GLY A 10 24.85 -32.77 -5.29
CA GLY A 10 24.02 -33.29 -6.37
C GLY A 10 23.75 -34.78 -6.20
N GLY A 11 23.84 -35.28 -4.97
CA GLY A 11 23.74 -36.70 -4.63
C GLY A 11 22.69 -36.99 -3.57
N ALA A 12 21.50 -36.39 -3.63
CA ALA A 12 20.36 -36.83 -2.81
C ALA A 12 19.04 -36.24 -3.28
N MET A 13 18.56 -36.58 -4.49
CA MET A 13 17.13 -36.43 -4.79
C MET A 13 16.66 -37.30 -5.97
N ASN A 14 17.05 -38.57 -5.98
CA ASN A 14 16.21 -39.58 -6.63
C ASN A 14 15.21 -40.12 -5.59
N ILE A 15 14.32 -39.26 -5.08
CA ILE A 15 13.10 -39.68 -4.35
C ILE A 15 12.06 -40.10 -5.39
N GLY A 16 12.46 -41.05 -6.23
CA GLY A 16 11.66 -41.58 -7.32
C GLY A 16 11.59 -43.10 -7.22
N SER A 17 11.31 -43.63 -6.03
CA SER A 17 10.92 -45.05 -5.83
C SER A 17 10.51 -45.38 -4.40
N GLU A 18 11.08 -44.72 -3.38
CA GLU A 18 10.90 -45.14 -1.97
C GLU A 18 9.50 -44.83 -1.40
N THR A 19 8.77 -43.87 -1.99
CA THR A 19 7.48 -43.42 -1.43
C THR A 19 6.36 -44.43 -1.60
N THR A 20 6.35 -45.22 -2.66
CA THR A 20 5.32 -46.27 -2.84
C THR A 20 5.49 -47.46 -1.90
N GLU A 21 6.70 -47.64 -1.36
CA GLU A 21 7.00 -48.72 -0.42
C GLU A 21 6.63 -48.29 1.00
N ALA A 22 7.00 -47.07 1.40
CA ALA A 22 6.55 -46.46 2.66
C ALA A 22 5.02 -46.26 2.73
N GLU A 23 4.37 -45.94 1.60
CA GLU A 23 2.90 -45.87 1.47
C GLU A 23 2.26 -47.25 1.72
N ARG A 24 2.83 -48.32 1.15
CA ARG A 24 2.36 -49.70 1.37
C ARG A 24 2.63 -50.20 2.79
N GLU A 25 3.77 -49.87 3.38
CA GLU A 25 4.09 -50.20 4.76
C GLU A 25 3.19 -49.46 5.75
N PHE A 26 2.85 -48.19 5.47
CA PHE A 26 1.89 -47.44 6.27
C PHE A 26 0.52 -48.13 6.30
N GLU A 27 -0.03 -48.49 5.13
CA GLU A 27 -1.32 -49.19 5.05
C GLU A 27 -1.29 -50.51 5.81
N LYS A 28 -0.23 -51.30 5.64
CA LYS A 28 -0.06 -52.59 6.32
C LYS A 28 0.00 -52.44 7.85
N VAL A 29 0.81 -51.50 8.36
CA VAL A 29 0.93 -51.23 9.80
C VAL A 29 -0.36 -50.67 10.36
N LEU A 30 -1.10 -49.86 9.59
CA LEU A 30 -2.40 -49.33 9.98
C LEU A 30 -3.45 -50.44 10.12
N GLU A 31 -3.44 -51.43 9.22
CA GLU A 31 -4.30 -52.62 9.26
C GLU A 31 -3.99 -53.44 10.53
N GLU A 32 -2.71 -53.74 10.77
CA GLU A 32 -2.25 -54.48 11.95
C GLU A 32 -2.59 -53.75 13.28
N MET A 33 -2.49 -52.41 13.30
CA MET A 33 -2.88 -51.59 14.45
C MET A 33 -4.40 -51.55 14.69
N ARG A 34 -5.21 -51.71 13.64
CA ARG A 34 -6.68 -51.75 13.74
C ARG A 34 -7.19 -53.11 14.20
N GLU A 35 -6.49 -54.20 13.88
CA GLU A 35 -6.85 -55.55 14.32
C GLU A 35 -6.54 -55.79 15.81
N ALA A 36 -5.47 -55.21 16.34
CA ALA A 36 -5.10 -55.34 17.75
C ALA A 36 -5.90 -54.38 18.67
N GLU A 37 -6.74 -54.92 19.58
CA GLU A 37 -7.61 -54.12 20.46
C GLU A 37 -6.88 -53.06 21.31
N GLY A 38 -5.64 -53.32 21.72
CA GLY A 38 -4.82 -52.37 22.50
C GLY A 38 -4.20 -51.22 21.68
N LEU A 39 -4.16 -51.32 20.35
CA LEU A 39 -3.46 -50.38 19.46
C LEU A 39 -4.39 -49.46 18.66
N LYS A 40 -5.71 -49.69 18.69
CA LYS A 40 -6.71 -48.87 17.99
C LYS A 40 -6.63 -47.37 18.33
N LEU A 41 -6.30 -47.03 19.58
CA LEU A 41 -6.12 -45.65 20.04
C LEU A 41 -4.92 -44.94 19.40
N TYR A 42 -3.92 -45.69 18.93
CA TYR A 42 -2.71 -45.15 18.29
C TYR A 42 -2.83 -45.06 16.77
N ALA A 43 -3.76 -45.79 16.15
CA ALA A 43 -4.00 -45.74 14.70
C ALA A 43 -4.40 -44.34 14.21
N ASP A 44 -5.20 -43.60 14.98
CA ASP A 44 -5.58 -42.22 14.67
C ASP A 44 -4.38 -41.27 14.73
N VAL A 45 -3.46 -41.48 15.69
CA VAL A 45 -2.24 -40.68 15.82
C VAL A 45 -1.28 -40.99 14.67
N TYR A 46 -1.14 -42.26 14.32
CA TYR A 46 -0.32 -42.71 13.19
C TYR A 46 -0.83 -42.13 11.85
N THR A 47 -2.15 -42.10 11.66
CA THR A 47 -2.80 -41.49 10.47
C THR A 47 -2.52 -39.98 10.40
N LYS A 48 -2.70 -39.26 11.51
CA LYS A 48 -2.39 -37.82 11.56
C LYS A 48 -0.92 -37.50 11.29
N LEU A 49 -0.01 -38.36 11.76
CA LEU A 49 1.43 -38.21 11.52
C LEU A 49 1.74 -38.38 10.03
N TYR A 50 1.12 -39.36 9.41
CA TYR A 50 1.25 -39.65 7.98
C TYR A 50 0.65 -38.55 7.10
N ASP A 51 -0.52 -38.03 7.44
CA ASP A 51 -1.12 -36.87 6.76
C ASP A 51 -0.21 -35.63 6.85
N SER A 52 0.41 -35.41 8.01
CA SER A 52 1.38 -34.32 8.20
C SER A 52 2.64 -34.53 7.36
N TYR A 53 3.14 -35.76 7.26
CA TYR A 53 4.27 -36.10 6.38
C TYR A 53 3.92 -35.86 4.91
N TYR A 54 2.75 -36.29 4.46
CA TYR A 54 2.30 -36.12 3.08
C TYR A 54 2.13 -34.65 2.71
N LYS A 55 1.62 -33.85 3.64
CA LYS A 55 1.52 -32.40 3.50
C LYS A 55 2.90 -31.74 3.38
N LEU A 56 3.84 -32.09 4.27
CA LEU A 56 5.22 -31.58 4.24
C LEU A 56 5.94 -31.99 2.95
N LYS A 57 5.71 -33.20 2.44
CA LYS A 57 6.22 -33.67 1.15
C LYS A 57 5.71 -32.80 0.00
N GLY A 58 4.42 -32.49 -0.03
CA GLY A 58 3.84 -31.59 -1.03
C GLY A 58 4.43 -30.18 -0.98
N GLU A 59 4.60 -29.63 0.23
CA GLU A 59 5.25 -28.33 0.45
C GLU A 59 6.73 -28.33 0.01
N ASN A 60 7.44 -29.43 0.23
CA ASN A 60 8.85 -29.59 -0.16
C ASN A 60 9.01 -29.70 -1.68
N ILE A 61 8.12 -30.43 -2.37
CA ILE A 61 8.08 -30.50 -3.84
C ILE A 61 7.81 -29.11 -4.43
N ALA A 62 6.84 -28.37 -3.87
CA ALA A 62 6.54 -27.01 -4.32
C ALA A 62 7.74 -26.07 -4.10
N SER A 63 8.44 -26.20 -2.98
CA SER A 63 9.66 -25.43 -2.69
C SER A 63 10.81 -25.76 -3.64
N ALA A 64 11.01 -27.04 -3.96
CA ALA A 64 12.02 -27.49 -4.93
C ALA A 64 11.75 -26.95 -6.34
N GLN A 65 10.50 -27.01 -6.80
CA GLN A 65 10.07 -26.41 -8.08
C GLN A 65 10.29 -24.90 -8.10
N GLN A 66 10.07 -24.22 -6.97
CA GLN A 66 10.28 -22.79 -6.86
C GLN A 66 11.77 -22.42 -6.90
N ILE A 67 12.63 -23.22 -6.27
CA ILE A 67 14.10 -23.09 -6.36
C ILE A 67 14.56 -23.30 -7.80
N GLU A 68 14.07 -24.35 -8.48
CA GLU A 68 14.40 -24.62 -9.89
C GLU A 68 13.96 -23.48 -10.81
N HIS A 69 12.74 -22.95 -10.60
CA HIS A 69 12.24 -21.80 -11.34
C HIS A 69 13.11 -20.55 -11.12
N LEU A 70 13.52 -20.29 -9.88
CA LEU A 70 14.40 -19.16 -9.53
C LEU A 70 15.79 -19.34 -10.15
N ASN A 71 16.38 -20.53 -10.10
CA ASN A 71 17.67 -20.83 -10.73
C ASN A 71 17.62 -20.67 -12.25
N THR A 72 16.51 -21.06 -12.89
CA THR A 72 16.32 -20.87 -14.33
C THR A 72 16.23 -19.39 -14.70
N LYS A 73 15.58 -18.57 -13.85
CA LYS A 73 15.56 -17.11 -14.01
C LYS A 73 16.93 -16.49 -13.81
N LEU A 74 17.68 -16.94 -12.81
CA LEU A 74 19.03 -16.46 -12.51
C LEU A 74 19.98 -16.72 -13.70
N LYS A 75 19.97 -17.95 -14.24
CA LYS A 75 20.73 -18.27 -15.46
C LYS A 75 20.39 -17.39 -16.65
N ARG A 76 19.11 -17.08 -16.88
CA ARG A 76 18.70 -16.16 -17.95
C ARG A 76 19.23 -14.74 -17.72
N PHE A 77 19.24 -14.28 -16.47
CA PHE A 77 19.82 -12.97 -16.15
C PHE A 77 21.33 -12.97 -16.35
N ASP A 78 22.04 -14.03 -15.96
CA ASP A 78 23.48 -14.16 -16.20
C ASP A 78 23.80 -14.18 -17.70
N GLU A 79 23.02 -14.89 -18.51
CA GLU A 79 23.13 -14.89 -19.98
C GLU A 79 22.93 -13.48 -20.56
N THR A 80 21.92 -12.73 -20.09
CA THR A 80 21.70 -11.35 -20.54
C THR A 80 22.80 -10.40 -20.10
N LEU A 81 23.31 -10.55 -18.87
CA LEU A 81 24.41 -9.74 -18.35
C LEU A 81 25.68 -9.98 -19.15
N ASN A 82 26.00 -11.24 -19.44
CA ASN A 82 27.14 -11.62 -20.27
C ASN A 82 26.99 -11.10 -21.71
N GLY A 83 25.78 -11.09 -22.27
CA GLY A 83 25.48 -10.46 -23.56
C GLY A 83 25.80 -8.96 -23.56
N TYR A 84 25.36 -8.22 -22.55
CA TYR A 84 25.66 -6.80 -22.43
C TYR A 84 27.16 -6.52 -22.20
N ILE A 85 27.86 -7.35 -21.43
CA ILE A 85 29.30 -7.24 -21.24
C ILE A 85 30.05 -7.42 -22.58
N ALA A 86 29.62 -8.39 -23.41
CA ALA A 86 30.19 -8.60 -24.73
C ALA A 86 29.94 -7.41 -25.68
N GLU A 87 28.71 -6.88 -25.71
CA GLU A 87 28.38 -5.68 -26.51
C GLU A 87 29.17 -4.43 -26.08
N ILE A 88 29.37 -4.24 -24.77
CA ILE A 88 30.17 -3.13 -24.24
C ILE A 88 31.65 -3.27 -24.64
N SER A 89 32.18 -4.49 -24.61
CA SER A 89 33.55 -4.80 -25.06
C SER A 89 33.72 -4.50 -26.55
N ASP A 90 32.80 -4.94 -27.40
CA ASP A 90 32.88 -4.69 -28.85
C ASP A 90 32.66 -3.21 -29.18
N SER A 91 31.77 -2.53 -28.45
CA SER A 91 31.62 -1.08 -28.56
C SER A 91 32.90 -0.34 -28.19
N HIS A 92 33.62 -0.77 -27.15
CA HIS A 92 34.92 -0.21 -26.77
C HIS A 92 35.96 -0.36 -27.88
N LYS A 93 36.09 -1.56 -28.47
CA LYS A 93 36.99 -1.78 -29.62
C LYS A 93 36.63 -0.89 -30.80
N THR A 94 35.34 -0.71 -31.06
CA THR A 94 34.87 0.16 -32.15
C THR A 94 35.23 1.62 -31.89
N ILE A 95 35.12 2.08 -30.64
CA ILE A 95 35.49 3.42 -30.21
C ILE A 95 37.01 3.62 -30.32
N GLU A 96 37.83 2.63 -29.95
CA GLU A 96 39.29 2.70 -30.14
C GLU A 96 39.68 2.84 -31.61
N ASN A 97 39.07 2.04 -32.49
CA ASN A 97 39.35 2.14 -33.93
C ASN A 97 38.95 3.51 -34.50
N LEU A 98 37.77 4.03 -34.13
CA LEU A 98 37.33 5.35 -34.56
C LEU A 98 38.22 6.48 -34.02
N ARG A 99 38.80 6.32 -32.83
CA ARG A 99 39.77 7.28 -32.30
C ARG A 99 41.08 7.25 -33.08
N ALA A 100 41.56 6.05 -33.45
CA ALA A 100 42.73 5.91 -34.31
C ALA A 100 42.51 6.55 -35.68
N ASP A 101 41.35 6.32 -36.30
CA ASP A 101 40.98 6.93 -37.59
C ASP A 101 40.90 8.46 -37.52
N ILE A 102 40.41 9.02 -36.40
CA ILE A 102 40.36 10.48 -36.18
C ILE A 102 41.78 11.06 -36.04
N ASP A 103 42.68 10.38 -35.34
CA ASP A 103 44.06 10.84 -35.18
C ASP A 103 44.84 10.73 -36.50
N GLU A 104 44.58 9.72 -37.33
CA GLU A 104 45.14 9.60 -38.68
C GLU A 104 44.60 10.69 -39.63
N ALA A 105 43.29 10.97 -39.58
CA ALA A 105 42.68 12.04 -40.35
C ALA A 105 43.22 13.43 -39.97
N ARG A 106 43.50 13.66 -38.68
CA ARG A 106 44.15 14.89 -38.20
C ARG A 106 45.59 15.01 -38.70
N ALA A 107 46.36 13.93 -38.64
CA ALA A 107 47.72 13.93 -39.18
C ALA A 107 47.75 14.20 -40.70
N LEU A 108 46.79 13.66 -41.46
CA LEU A 108 46.61 13.93 -42.89
C LEU A 108 46.21 15.38 -43.15
N ALA A 109 45.31 15.95 -42.34
CA ALA A 109 44.91 17.35 -42.47
C ALA A 109 46.09 18.31 -42.19
N ASP A 110 46.88 18.05 -41.15
CA ASP A 110 48.08 18.83 -40.83
C ASP A 110 49.14 18.73 -41.94
N ALA A 111 49.31 17.54 -42.54
CA ALA A 111 50.21 17.33 -43.68
C ALA A 111 49.75 18.06 -44.95
N MET A 112 48.44 18.12 -45.22
CA MET A 112 47.88 18.90 -46.33
C MET A 112 48.05 20.40 -46.10
N HIS A 113 47.80 20.87 -44.89
CA HIS A 113 47.95 22.29 -44.54
C HIS A 113 49.42 22.76 -44.63
N ALA A 114 50.37 21.89 -44.30
CA ALA A 114 51.80 22.14 -44.50
C ALA A 114 52.19 22.21 -45.99
N ARG A 115 51.63 21.33 -46.83
CA ARG A 115 51.83 21.37 -48.29
C ARG A 115 51.26 22.64 -48.92
N GLU A 116 50.08 23.06 -48.48
CA GLU A 116 49.44 24.29 -48.96
C GLU A 116 50.28 25.52 -48.59
N LEU A 117 50.83 25.57 -47.37
CA LEU A 117 51.73 26.65 -46.94
C LEU A 117 52.98 26.74 -47.85
N THR A 118 53.62 25.61 -48.16
CA THR A 118 54.76 25.57 -49.07
C THR A 118 54.40 25.96 -50.51
N SER A 119 53.20 25.64 -50.97
CA SER A 119 52.70 26.05 -52.30
C SER A 119 52.48 27.56 -52.37
N VAL A 120 51.91 28.15 -51.33
CA VAL A 120 51.69 29.60 -51.21
C VAL A 120 53.03 30.37 -51.18
N GLU A 121 54.04 29.86 -50.45
CA GLU A 121 55.39 30.44 -50.44
C GLU A 121 56.08 30.34 -51.83
N SER A 122 55.86 29.25 -52.57
CA SER A 122 56.36 29.08 -53.94
C SER A 122 55.70 30.05 -54.94
N LEU A 123 54.41 30.33 -54.78
CA LEU A 123 53.68 31.31 -55.60
C LEU A 123 54.15 32.75 -55.31
N GLU A 124 54.51 33.05 -54.06
CA GLU A 124 55.01 34.37 -53.67
C GLU A 124 56.44 34.63 -54.19
N THR A 125 57.27 33.59 -54.28
CA THR A 125 58.60 33.69 -54.92
C THR A 125 58.51 33.83 -56.44
N MET A 126 57.57 33.14 -57.11
CA MET A 126 57.30 33.31 -58.55
C MET A 126 56.74 34.70 -58.89
N LYS A 127 55.93 35.32 -58.02
CA LYS A 127 55.51 36.73 -58.18
C LYS A 127 56.67 37.73 -58.10
N LYS A 128 57.71 37.42 -57.31
CA LYS A 128 58.93 38.24 -57.18
C LYS A 128 59.88 38.09 -58.38
N THR A 129 59.85 36.97 -59.11
CA THR A 129 60.66 36.77 -60.32
C THR A 129 60.02 37.41 -61.56
N VAL A 130 58.69 37.38 -61.67
CA VAL A 130 57.94 38.08 -62.74
C VAL A 130 58.16 39.59 -62.67
N THR A 131 58.11 40.18 -61.48
CA THR A 131 58.39 41.62 -61.25
C THR A 131 59.85 42.02 -61.47
N ARG A 132 60.79 41.06 -61.52
CA ARG A 132 62.20 41.30 -61.86
C ARG A 132 62.43 41.31 -63.37
N LEU A 133 61.76 40.42 -64.11
CA LEU A 133 61.86 40.34 -65.57
C LEU A 133 61.15 41.52 -66.26
N GLU A 134 60.07 42.04 -65.68
CA GLU A 134 59.42 43.27 -66.14
C GLU A 134 60.35 44.50 -66.06
N LYS A 135 61.26 44.55 -65.07
CA LYS A 135 62.26 45.63 -64.93
C LYS A 135 63.45 45.52 -65.90
N GLU A 136 63.79 44.33 -66.38
CA GLU A 136 64.85 44.13 -67.37
C GLU A 136 64.37 44.40 -68.81
N LEU A 137 63.08 44.22 -69.08
CA LEU A 137 62.47 44.53 -70.39
C LEU A 137 62.36 46.05 -70.63
N ASP A 138 62.19 46.84 -69.57
CA ASP A 138 62.18 48.32 -69.64
C ASP A 138 63.59 48.94 -69.80
N ALA A 139 64.65 48.19 -69.47
CA ALA A 139 66.04 48.64 -69.61
C ALA A 139 66.62 48.39 -71.02
N ARG A 140 66.03 47.48 -71.81
CA ARG A 140 66.51 47.16 -73.17
C ARG A 140 65.84 47.95 -74.32
N LYS A 141 64.89 48.85 -74.00
CA LYS A 141 64.25 49.75 -74.99
C LYS A 141 64.94 51.12 -75.14
N ARG A 142 66.14 51.31 -74.58
CA ARG A 142 66.91 52.58 -74.67
C ARG A 142 68.39 52.37 -74.99
N ALA A 143 68.73 51.93 -76.20
CA ALA A 143 70.00 52.22 -76.90
C ALA A 143 69.96 51.56 -78.28
N GLY A 144 70.07 52.36 -79.34
CA GLY A 144 70.15 51.92 -80.74
C GLY A 144 71.39 52.46 -81.46
N ASP A 145 71.52 51.98 -82.70
CA ASP A 145 72.30 52.46 -83.87
C ASP A 145 73.72 51.91 -84.15
N ASP A 146 73.78 50.95 -85.10
CA ASP A 146 74.14 51.06 -86.53
C ASP A 146 75.38 51.88 -87.02
N ASP A 147 76.34 51.11 -87.56
CA ASP A 147 76.77 51.04 -88.99
C ASP A 147 77.94 51.88 -89.60
N ALA A 148 78.65 51.16 -90.50
CA ALA A 148 79.38 51.52 -91.73
C ALA A 148 80.65 52.41 -91.77
N GLY A 149 81.61 52.00 -92.62
CA GLY A 149 82.52 52.95 -93.32
C GLY A 149 83.86 52.41 -93.84
N ALA A 150 83.94 52.17 -95.15
CA ALA A 150 85.08 51.59 -95.89
C ALA A 150 86.13 52.62 -96.39
N THR A 151 87.34 52.16 -96.77
CA THR A 151 88.03 52.34 -98.08
C THR A 151 89.57 52.28 -97.98
N SER A 152 90.24 51.41 -98.76
CA SER A 152 91.47 51.73 -99.56
C SER A 152 92.02 50.48 -100.29
N ALA A 153 91.30 50.04 -101.33
CA ALA A 153 91.82 49.14 -102.35
C ALA A 153 92.94 49.88 -103.11
N VAL A 154 94.20 49.43 -103.05
CA VAL A 154 94.83 48.65 -104.13
C VAL A 154 95.96 47.77 -103.58
N LYS A 155 96.30 47.86 -102.28
CA LYS A 155 97.26 46.95 -101.60
C LYS A 155 96.62 45.71 -100.97
N GLU A 156 95.29 45.61 -100.97
CA GLU A 156 94.55 44.50 -100.37
C GLU A 156 94.47 43.26 -101.26
N LYS A 157 94.77 43.31 -102.57
CA LYS A 157 94.53 42.16 -103.47
C LYS A 157 95.42 40.93 -103.16
N GLU A 158 96.65 41.14 -102.69
CA GLU A 158 97.52 40.04 -102.22
C GLU A 158 97.24 39.60 -100.78
N LYS A 159 96.68 40.49 -99.94
CA LYS A 159 96.17 40.10 -98.62
C LYS A 159 94.87 39.31 -98.73
N PHE A 160 93.99 39.67 -99.68
CA PHE A 160 92.71 39.02 -99.91
C PHE A 160 92.83 37.56 -100.34
N GLU A 161 93.90 37.11 -101.01
CA GLU A 161 94.04 35.67 -101.29
C GLU A 161 94.40 34.86 -100.03
N LYS A 162 95.27 35.39 -99.16
CA LYS A 162 95.59 34.77 -97.86
C LYS A 162 94.42 34.89 -96.88
N GLU A 163 93.70 36.01 -96.91
CA GLU A 163 92.53 36.26 -96.08
C GLU A 163 91.32 35.47 -96.59
N LYS A 164 91.18 35.23 -97.90
CA LYS A 164 90.19 34.31 -98.48
C LYS A 164 90.47 32.88 -98.03
N ALA A 165 91.72 32.43 -97.99
CA ALA A 165 92.05 31.11 -97.46
C ALA A 165 91.77 30.99 -95.95
N ARG A 166 92.07 32.04 -95.17
CA ARG A 166 91.77 32.10 -93.72
C ARG A 166 90.25 32.13 -93.46
N LEU A 167 89.53 32.99 -94.16
CA LEU A 167 88.07 33.13 -94.07
C LEU A 167 87.35 31.88 -94.59
N GLN A 168 87.91 31.16 -95.57
CA GLN A 168 87.38 29.87 -95.99
C GLN A 168 87.53 28.81 -94.89
N GLY A 169 88.69 28.77 -94.21
CA GLY A 169 88.89 27.89 -93.05
C GLY A 169 88.00 28.25 -91.86
N GLU A 170 87.79 29.55 -91.58
CA GLU A 170 86.84 30.02 -90.56
C GLU A 170 85.39 29.71 -90.96
N LEU A 171 85.03 29.85 -92.23
CA LEU A 171 83.71 29.50 -92.75
C LEU A 171 83.45 28.00 -92.63
N ASP A 172 84.43 27.15 -92.92
CA ASP A 172 84.29 25.70 -92.80
C ASP A 172 84.24 25.26 -91.33
N ALA A 173 84.97 25.94 -90.43
CA ALA A 173 84.85 25.73 -88.99
C ALA A 173 83.50 26.18 -88.42
N VAL A 174 82.94 27.30 -88.91
CA VAL A 174 81.60 27.78 -88.54
C VAL A 174 80.52 26.86 -89.10
N LYS A 175 80.67 26.37 -90.33
CA LYS A 175 79.76 25.35 -90.90
C LYS A 175 79.75 24.08 -90.07
N LEU A 176 80.93 23.60 -89.64
CA LEU A 176 81.03 22.42 -88.78
C LEU A 176 80.39 22.65 -87.41
N ARG A 177 80.56 23.85 -86.81
CA ARG A 177 79.87 24.22 -85.57
C ARG A 177 78.36 24.33 -85.77
N LEU A 178 77.91 24.83 -86.91
CA LEU A 178 76.50 24.92 -87.25
C LEU A 178 75.87 23.54 -87.41
N THR A 179 76.52 22.60 -88.12
CA THR A 179 76.01 21.22 -88.21
C THR A 179 75.98 20.52 -86.85
N ASN A 180 76.98 20.72 -86.00
CA ASN A 180 76.97 20.15 -84.65
C ASN A 180 75.89 20.78 -83.76
N ALA A 181 75.65 22.10 -83.88
CA ALA A 181 74.57 22.77 -83.16
C ALA A 181 73.20 22.32 -83.64
N LEU A 182 73.00 22.14 -84.95
CA LEU A 182 71.76 21.61 -85.51
C LEU A 182 71.50 20.16 -85.07
N GLY A 183 72.53 19.30 -85.05
CA GLY A 183 72.40 17.95 -84.50
C GLY A 183 72.05 17.93 -83.01
N TYR A 184 72.61 18.86 -82.22
CA TYR A 184 72.26 18.99 -80.80
C TYR A 184 70.83 19.51 -80.59
N VAL A 185 70.35 20.40 -81.47
CA VAL A 185 68.95 20.86 -81.45
C VAL A 185 68.01 19.72 -81.80
N GLU A 186 68.30 18.92 -82.84
CA GLU A 186 67.48 17.74 -83.17
C GLU A 186 67.46 16.71 -82.02
N GLU A 187 68.58 16.46 -81.34
CA GLU A 187 68.61 15.58 -80.16
C GLU A 187 67.76 16.13 -79.00
N LEU A 188 67.78 17.45 -78.77
CA LEU A 188 66.96 18.08 -77.73
C LEU A 188 65.47 18.06 -78.11
N GLU A 189 65.13 18.29 -79.37
CA GLU A 189 63.76 18.18 -79.87
C GLU A 189 63.23 16.76 -79.69
N GLN A 190 64.01 15.73 -80.04
CA GLN A 190 63.64 14.32 -79.81
C GLN A 190 63.48 13.98 -78.33
N ARG A 191 64.33 14.52 -77.44
CA ARG A 191 64.17 14.32 -76.00
C ARG A 191 62.92 15.02 -75.46
N ASN A 192 62.60 16.20 -75.98
CA ASN A 192 61.44 16.95 -75.55
C ASN A 192 60.14 16.25 -75.99
N THR A 193 60.07 15.77 -77.23
CA THR A 193 58.93 14.96 -77.69
C THR A 193 58.77 13.67 -76.89
N ALA A 194 59.86 12.99 -76.53
CA ALA A 194 59.80 11.79 -75.69
C ALA A 194 59.35 12.10 -74.24
N ALA A 195 59.71 13.27 -73.71
CA ALA A 195 59.24 13.72 -72.41
C ALA A 195 57.74 14.08 -72.45
N ASP A 196 57.29 14.79 -73.49
CA ASP A 196 55.88 15.14 -73.71
C ASP A 196 55.00 13.88 -73.85
N GLU A 197 55.47 12.87 -74.59
CA GLU A 197 54.78 11.58 -74.69
C GLU A 197 54.69 10.83 -73.35
N ASN A 198 55.71 10.95 -72.48
CA ASN A 198 55.68 10.35 -71.16
C ASN A 198 54.76 11.10 -70.19
N ILE A 199 54.70 12.43 -70.29
CA ILE A 199 53.77 13.24 -69.50
C ILE A 199 52.32 12.88 -69.88
N ALA A 200 52.01 12.80 -71.18
CA ALA A 200 50.68 12.41 -71.64
C ALA A 200 50.25 11.02 -71.12
N LYS A 201 51.17 10.04 -71.09
CA LYS A 201 50.90 8.71 -70.53
C LYS A 201 50.66 8.73 -69.02
N LEU A 202 51.38 9.57 -68.27
CA LEU A 202 51.18 9.71 -66.83
C LEU A 202 49.88 10.45 -66.50
N GLU A 203 49.50 11.44 -67.31
CA GLU A 203 48.20 12.12 -67.20
C GLU A 203 47.04 11.15 -67.46
N GLU A 204 47.14 10.29 -68.48
CA GLU A 204 46.14 9.23 -68.75
C GLU A 204 46.03 8.24 -67.59
N GLN A 205 47.15 7.79 -67.02
CA GLN A 205 47.16 6.91 -65.85
C GLN A 205 46.57 7.56 -64.58
N MET A 206 46.81 8.86 -64.39
CA MET A 206 46.23 9.63 -63.28
C MET A 206 44.72 9.79 -63.42
N GLU A 207 44.22 10.09 -64.62
CA GLU A 207 42.78 10.15 -64.88
C GLU A 207 42.11 8.78 -64.69
N GLU A 208 42.76 7.69 -65.10
CA GLU A 208 42.24 6.34 -64.91
C GLU A 208 42.20 5.94 -63.41
N ALA A 209 43.23 6.33 -62.65
CA ALA A 209 43.29 6.13 -61.20
C ALA A 209 42.21 6.94 -60.45
N ASP A 210 42.01 8.22 -60.81
CA ASP A 210 40.97 9.07 -60.22
C ASP A 210 39.56 8.53 -60.51
N ASN A 211 39.32 8.12 -61.75
CA ASN A 211 38.06 7.50 -62.14
C ASN A 211 37.77 6.20 -61.37
N ASN A 212 38.79 5.40 -61.10
CA ASN A 212 38.68 4.18 -60.28
C ASN A 212 38.44 4.51 -58.80
N ALA A 213 39.13 5.49 -58.23
CA ALA A 213 38.90 5.95 -56.85
C ALA A 213 37.48 6.47 -56.64
N VAL A 214 36.95 7.25 -57.59
CA VAL A 214 35.55 7.74 -57.54
C VAL A 214 34.54 6.59 -57.62
N ARG A 215 34.78 5.57 -58.46
CA ARG A 215 33.92 4.37 -58.53
C ARG A 215 33.95 3.59 -57.21
N GLN A 216 35.14 3.42 -56.64
CA GLN A 216 35.33 2.68 -55.38
C GLN A 216 34.68 3.41 -54.19
N ASN A 217 34.83 4.74 -54.10
CA ASN A 217 34.15 5.56 -53.10
C ASN A 217 32.62 5.48 -53.22
N ARG A 218 32.08 5.53 -54.45
CA ARG A 218 30.63 5.36 -54.67
C ARG A 218 30.13 3.99 -54.24
N LEU A 219 30.93 2.94 -54.42
CA LEU A 219 30.59 1.59 -53.97
C LEU A 219 30.63 1.48 -52.44
N VAL A 220 31.64 2.07 -51.79
CA VAL A 220 31.74 2.12 -50.32
C VAL A 220 30.58 2.90 -49.73
N ASP A 221 30.20 4.05 -50.30
CA ASP A 221 29.05 4.84 -49.84
C ASP A 221 27.73 4.09 -50.04
N HIS A 222 27.59 3.35 -51.14
CA HIS A 222 26.43 2.50 -51.37
C HIS A 222 26.31 1.38 -50.33
N LEU A 223 27.42 0.66 -50.06
CA LEU A 223 27.47 -0.41 -49.06
C LEU A 223 27.29 0.10 -47.62
N LYS A 224 27.83 1.28 -47.29
CA LYS A 224 27.57 1.96 -46.01
C LYS A 224 26.08 2.32 -45.86
N GLY A 225 25.46 2.81 -46.93
CA GLY A 225 24.03 3.08 -46.97
C GLY A 225 23.19 1.81 -46.73
N GLU A 226 23.52 0.72 -47.41
CA GLU A 226 22.83 -0.56 -47.25
C GLU A 226 23.00 -1.16 -45.84
N SER A 227 24.21 -1.11 -45.29
CA SER A 227 24.50 -1.57 -43.93
C SER A 227 23.75 -0.75 -42.87
N ALA A 228 23.66 0.57 -43.04
CA ALA A 228 22.87 1.44 -42.16
C ALA A 228 21.37 1.12 -42.26
N THR A 229 20.84 0.88 -43.45
CA THR A 229 19.44 0.47 -43.62
C THR A 229 19.15 -0.90 -43.00
N LEU A 230 20.05 -1.88 -43.14
CA LEU A 230 19.91 -3.19 -42.54
C LEU A 230 20.00 -3.14 -41.01
N LYS A 231 20.90 -2.33 -40.44
CA LYS A 231 20.94 -2.09 -38.99
C LYS A 231 19.64 -1.48 -38.47
N SER A 232 19.13 -0.45 -39.16
CA SER A 232 17.84 0.16 -38.82
C SER A 232 16.67 -0.85 -38.92
N GLU A 233 16.68 -1.74 -39.92
CA GLU A 233 15.68 -2.81 -40.04
C GLU A 233 15.79 -3.85 -38.91
N VAL A 234 17.00 -4.19 -38.47
CA VAL A 234 17.22 -5.12 -37.35
C VAL A 234 16.78 -4.50 -36.04
N GLU A 235 17.10 -3.22 -35.78
CA GLU A 235 16.66 -2.50 -34.57
C GLU A 235 15.14 -2.33 -34.53
N THR A 236 14.52 -1.97 -35.66
CA THR A 236 13.05 -1.85 -35.75
C THR A 236 12.37 -3.19 -35.56
N ARG A 237 12.89 -4.27 -36.17
CA ARG A 237 12.39 -5.64 -35.92
C ARG A 237 12.60 -6.05 -34.47
N GLY A 238 13.75 -5.75 -33.86
CA GLY A 238 14.03 -6.00 -32.44
C GLY A 238 13.03 -5.29 -31.52
N ALA A 239 12.73 -4.01 -31.79
CA ALA A 239 11.72 -3.25 -31.06
C ALA A 239 10.31 -3.83 -31.24
N THR A 240 9.95 -4.27 -32.45
CA THR A 240 8.64 -4.93 -32.66
C THR A 240 8.53 -6.27 -31.94
N ILE A 241 9.61 -7.06 -31.90
CA ILE A 241 9.66 -8.33 -31.16
C ILE A 241 9.52 -8.06 -29.67
N GLY A 242 10.23 -7.05 -29.12
CA GLY A 242 10.09 -6.62 -27.72
C GLY A 242 8.65 -6.22 -27.38
N ASN A 243 8.04 -5.36 -28.21
CA ASN A 243 6.65 -4.92 -28.03
C ASN A 243 5.64 -6.08 -28.12
N LEU A 244 5.86 -7.04 -29.01
CA LEU A 244 5.01 -8.23 -29.12
C LEU A 244 5.19 -9.15 -27.91
N LYS A 245 6.41 -9.29 -27.37
CA LYS A 245 6.70 -10.06 -26.16
C LYS A 245 6.06 -9.42 -24.92
N ASP A 246 6.08 -8.10 -24.82
CA ASP A 246 5.41 -7.36 -23.74
C ASP A 246 3.88 -7.45 -23.84
N LYS A 247 3.33 -7.42 -25.05
CA LYS A 247 1.90 -7.67 -25.28
C LYS A 247 1.51 -9.11 -24.93
N LEU A 248 2.34 -10.09 -25.27
CA LEU A 248 2.13 -11.50 -24.94
C LEU A 248 2.15 -11.72 -23.42
N THR A 249 3.15 -11.20 -22.72
CA THR A 249 3.24 -11.33 -21.25
C THR A 249 2.13 -10.58 -20.51
N LYS A 250 1.68 -9.43 -21.03
CA LYS A 250 0.48 -8.74 -20.51
C LYS A 250 -0.78 -9.57 -20.76
N ALA A 251 -0.91 -10.18 -21.95
CA ALA A 251 -2.02 -11.06 -22.28
C ALA A 251 -2.07 -12.30 -21.39
N GLU A 252 -0.93 -12.97 -21.17
CA GLU A 252 -0.78 -14.11 -20.26
C GLU A 252 -1.17 -13.73 -18.82
N LYS A 253 -0.69 -12.59 -18.30
CA LYS A 253 -1.11 -12.09 -16.98
C LYS A 253 -2.61 -11.78 -16.90
N THR A 254 -3.22 -11.28 -17.97
CA THR A 254 -4.67 -11.08 -18.00
C THR A 254 -5.44 -12.39 -18.09
N ILE A 255 -4.93 -13.40 -18.79
CA ILE A 255 -5.51 -14.75 -18.84
C ILE A 255 -5.44 -15.39 -17.46
N ASP A 256 -4.27 -15.39 -16.79
CA ASP A 256 -4.11 -15.88 -15.42
C ASP A 256 -5.05 -15.18 -14.43
N ARG A 257 -5.23 -13.86 -14.58
CA ARG A 257 -6.17 -13.11 -13.75
C ARG A 257 -7.61 -13.52 -14.04
N ARG A 258 -7.98 -13.76 -15.29
CA ARG A 258 -9.32 -14.19 -15.68
C ARG A 258 -9.59 -15.64 -15.26
N ASP A 259 -8.60 -16.52 -15.32
CA ASP A 259 -8.72 -17.89 -14.84
C ASP A 259 -8.86 -17.95 -13.32
N ARG A 260 -8.14 -17.12 -12.56
CA ARG A 260 -8.36 -16.97 -11.11
C ARG A 260 -9.75 -16.42 -10.81
N GLN A 261 -10.21 -15.40 -11.56
CA GLN A 261 -11.56 -14.86 -11.40
C GLN A 261 -12.64 -15.88 -11.75
N LEU A 262 -12.45 -16.68 -12.81
CA LEU A 262 -13.35 -17.77 -13.17
C LEU A 262 -13.37 -18.84 -12.09
N LYS A 263 -12.22 -19.24 -11.55
CA LYS A 263 -12.13 -20.21 -10.46
C LYS A 263 -12.83 -19.73 -9.19
N ASP A 264 -12.65 -18.46 -8.82
CA ASP A 264 -13.36 -17.84 -7.70
C ASP A 264 -14.88 -17.76 -7.94
N MET A 265 -15.31 -17.43 -9.17
CA MET A 265 -16.73 -17.39 -9.52
C MET A 265 -17.36 -18.79 -9.57
N THR A 266 -16.63 -19.81 -10.02
CA THR A 266 -17.05 -21.20 -9.98
C THR A 266 -17.20 -21.69 -8.54
N ASN A 267 -16.23 -21.40 -7.66
CA ASN A 267 -16.33 -21.72 -6.24
C ASN A 267 -17.51 -21.01 -5.56
N LYS A 268 -17.76 -19.74 -5.92
CA LYS A 268 -18.93 -18.98 -5.45
C LYS A 268 -20.26 -19.56 -5.95
N LEU A 269 -20.29 -20.05 -7.19
CA LEU A 269 -21.46 -20.73 -7.75
C LEU A 269 -21.70 -22.10 -7.10
N GLU A 270 -20.65 -22.87 -6.82
CA GLU A 270 -20.77 -24.15 -6.11
C GLU A 270 -21.24 -23.97 -4.67
N THR A 271 -20.69 -22.97 -3.96
CA THR A 271 -21.16 -22.62 -2.61
C THR A 271 -22.60 -22.10 -2.61
N ALA A 272 -22.97 -21.22 -3.55
CA ALA A 272 -24.35 -20.76 -3.70
C ALA A 272 -25.32 -21.91 -4.05
N ARG A 273 -24.90 -22.88 -4.89
CA ARG A 273 -25.69 -24.08 -5.18
C ARG A 273 -25.85 -24.99 -3.97
N ALA A 274 -24.78 -25.20 -3.19
CA ALA A 274 -24.86 -25.96 -1.95
C ALA A 274 -25.77 -25.28 -0.91
N GLU A 275 -25.73 -23.94 -0.83
CA GLU A 275 -26.65 -23.16 0.00
C GLU A 275 -28.09 -23.23 -0.49
N GLU A 276 -28.32 -23.20 -1.81
CA GLU A 276 -29.64 -23.38 -2.43
C GLU A 276 -30.20 -24.78 -2.16
N GLU A 277 -29.41 -25.83 -2.33
CA GLU A 277 -29.79 -27.22 -2.00
C GLU A 277 -30.09 -27.38 -0.50
N ALA A 278 -29.27 -26.79 0.38
CA ALA A 278 -29.51 -26.79 1.81
C ALA A 278 -30.77 -26.01 2.21
N ALA A 279 -31.06 -24.89 1.52
CA ALA A 279 -32.27 -24.11 1.71
C ALA A 279 -33.51 -24.86 1.21
N LEU A 280 -33.42 -25.55 0.06
CA LEU A 280 -34.47 -26.43 -0.45
C LEU A 280 -34.76 -27.58 0.50
N ALA A 281 -33.72 -28.24 1.03
CA ALA A 281 -33.86 -29.31 2.02
C ALA A 281 -34.49 -28.81 3.34
N LYS A 282 -34.13 -27.60 3.79
CA LYS A 282 -34.80 -26.97 4.94
C LYS A 282 -36.24 -26.57 4.63
N ALA A 283 -36.52 -26.08 3.43
CA ALA A 283 -37.87 -25.71 3.02
C ALA A 283 -38.78 -26.94 2.91
N THR A 284 -38.29 -28.06 2.39
CA THR A 284 -39.03 -29.33 2.38
C THR A 284 -39.28 -29.85 3.80
N GLN A 285 -38.26 -29.81 4.67
CA GLN A 285 -38.41 -30.18 6.09
C GLN A 285 -39.43 -29.27 6.80
N PHE A 286 -39.37 -27.95 6.59
CA PHE A 286 -40.36 -27.03 7.14
C PHE A 286 -41.76 -27.28 6.59
N ARG A 287 -41.90 -27.62 5.31
CA ARG A 287 -43.18 -27.98 4.71
C ARG A 287 -43.76 -29.25 5.35
N GLU A 288 -42.94 -30.28 5.56
CA GLU A 288 -43.35 -31.52 6.23
C GLU A 288 -43.74 -31.27 7.70
N THR A 289 -42.98 -30.44 8.43
CA THR A 289 -43.34 -30.07 9.80
C THR A 289 -44.61 -29.19 9.86
N LEU A 290 -44.81 -28.29 8.88
CA LEU A 290 -46.03 -27.49 8.76
C LEU A 290 -47.24 -28.38 8.46
N GLU A 291 -47.07 -29.39 7.60
CA GLU A 291 -48.12 -30.35 7.27
C GLU A 291 -48.45 -31.25 8.47
N ALA A 292 -47.43 -31.73 9.20
CA ALA A 292 -47.62 -32.48 10.44
C ALA A 292 -48.30 -31.64 11.53
N THR A 293 -47.92 -30.37 11.69
CA THR A 293 -48.55 -29.45 12.65
C THR A 293 -49.96 -29.07 12.24
N ASN A 294 -50.24 -28.89 10.95
CA ASN A 294 -51.61 -28.70 10.44
C ASN A 294 -52.50 -29.94 10.68
N ILE A 295 -51.96 -31.15 10.48
CA ILE A 295 -52.68 -32.39 10.80
C ILE A 295 -52.98 -32.46 12.31
N GLN A 296 -52.03 -32.08 13.17
CA GLN A 296 -52.25 -32.00 14.62
C GLN A 296 -53.23 -30.88 15.00
N PHE A 297 -53.18 -29.74 14.32
CA PHE A 297 -54.11 -28.63 14.50
C PHE A 297 -55.54 -29.04 14.13
N GLU A 298 -55.74 -29.73 13.01
CA GLU A 298 -57.07 -30.24 12.63
C GLU A 298 -57.56 -31.33 13.59
N LYS A 299 -56.67 -32.18 14.13
CA LYS A 299 -57.03 -33.14 15.21
C LYS A 299 -57.45 -32.42 16.49
N THR A 300 -56.68 -31.43 16.94
CA THR A 300 -56.99 -30.64 18.16
C THR A 300 -58.22 -29.76 17.96
N LYS A 301 -58.45 -29.22 16.78
CA LYS A 301 -59.67 -28.48 16.42
C LYS A 301 -60.91 -29.38 16.40
N LYS A 302 -60.80 -30.61 15.90
CA LYS A 302 -61.87 -31.63 16.01
C LYS A 302 -62.12 -32.02 17.47
N ALA A 303 -61.07 -32.20 18.26
CA ALA A 303 -61.19 -32.47 19.70
C ALA A 303 -61.81 -31.28 20.46
N LEU A 304 -61.45 -30.04 20.10
CA LEU A 304 -62.02 -28.82 20.66
C LEU A 304 -63.48 -28.66 20.26
N HIS A 305 -63.85 -29.01 19.03
CA HIS A 305 -65.24 -28.99 18.57
C HIS A 305 -66.09 -30.04 19.33
N ASN A 306 -65.55 -31.24 19.55
CA ASN A 306 -66.22 -32.29 20.31
C ASN A 306 -66.37 -31.90 21.79
N THR A 307 -65.31 -31.41 22.42
CA THR A 307 -65.35 -30.94 23.81
C THR A 307 -66.22 -29.69 23.98
N ALA A 308 -66.26 -28.77 23.01
CA ALA A 308 -67.19 -27.65 23.01
C ALA A 308 -68.65 -28.09 22.86
N LYS A 309 -68.91 -29.16 22.08
CA LYS A 309 -70.24 -29.78 21.98
C LYS A 309 -70.65 -30.47 23.28
N GLU A 310 -69.72 -31.15 23.95
CA GLU A 310 -69.91 -31.72 25.28
C GLU A 310 -70.13 -30.63 26.35
N LEU A 311 -69.37 -29.55 26.32
CA LEU A 311 -69.55 -28.38 27.19
C LEU A 311 -70.89 -27.70 26.94
N LYS A 312 -71.34 -27.60 25.69
CA LYS A 312 -72.68 -27.08 25.37
C LYS A 312 -73.78 -27.98 25.96
N ASN A 313 -73.65 -29.30 25.83
CA ASN A 313 -74.59 -30.25 26.43
C ASN A 313 -74.57 -30.14 27.97
N MET A 314 -73.39 -30.01 28.60
CA MET A 314 -73.28 -29.79 30.04
C MET A 314 -73.80 -28.43 30.49
N ILE A 315 -73.69 -27.39 29.67
CA ILE A 315 -74.27 -26.07 29.93
C ILE A 315 -75.81 -26.15 29.83
N ASP A 316 -76.34 -26.90 28.87
CA ASP A 316 -77.79 -27.13 28.71
C ASP A 316 -78.36 -27.98 29.86
N ASP A 317 -77.62 -28.99 30.33
CA ASP A 317 -77.95 -29.76 31.53
C ASP A 317 -77.79 -28.92 32.82
N GLY A 318 -76.77 -28.07 32.88
CA GLY A 318 -76.57 -27.09 33.95
C GLY A 318 -77.65 -26.00 33.97
N ASN A 319 -78.26 -25.69 32.83
CA ASN A 319 -79.43 -24.81 32.74
C ASN A 319 -80.71 -25.51 33.20
N ARG A 320 -80.85 -26.82 32.93
CA ARG A 320 -81.94 -27.64 33.50
C ARG A 320 -81.82 -27.75 35.02
N LEU A 321 -80.62 -28.03 35.53
CA LEU A 321 -80.34 -28.05 36.98
C LEU A 321 -80.50 -26.67 37.62
N ARG A 322 -80.12 -25.57 36.95
CA ARG A 322 -80.41 -24.20 37.44
C ARG A 322 -81.90 -23.90 37.51
N ASN A 323 -82.71 -24.43 36.61
CA ASN A 323 -84.16 -24.28 36.66
C ASN A 323 -84.81 -25.11 37.79
N GLU A 324 -84.24 -26.27 38.15
CA GLU A 324 -84.62 -27.02 39.35
C GLU A 324 -84.15 -26.34 40.65
N VAL A 325 -82.92 -25.81 40.68
CA VAL A 325 -82.40 -25.02 41.79
C VAL A 325 -83.22 -23.74 41.96
N SER A 326 -83.68 -23.08 40.90
CA SER A 326 -84.58 -21.91 40.98
C SER A 326 -85.94 -22.25 41.62
N LYS A 327 -86.49 -23.44 41.35
CA LYS A 327 -87.69 -23.94 42.06
C LYS A 327 -87.43 -24.22 43.54
N LEU A 328 -86.29 -24.83 43.88
CA LEU A 328 -85.87 -25.08 45.26
C LEU A 328 -85.54 -23.79 46.03
N THR A 329 -84.97 -22.79 45.34
CA THR A 329 -84.60 -21.48 45.89
C THR A 329 -85.86 -20.65 46.20
N LYS A 330 -86.93 -20.76 45.39
CA LYS A 330 -88.24 -20.17 45.72
C LYS A 330 -88.86 -20.80 46.98
N GLY A 331 -88.63 -22.09 47.24
CA GLY A 331 -88.99 -22.76 48.49
C GLY A 331 -88.14 -22.32 49.69
N ALA A 332 -86.83 -22.10 49.48
CA ALA A 332 -85.92 -21.62 50.52
C ALA A 332 -86.20 -20.15 50.94
N VAL A 333 -86.57 -19.27 50.00
CA VAL A 333 -86.97 -17.88 50.28
C VAL A 333 -88.26 -17.79 51.11
N GLN A 334 -89.15 -18.78 51.00
CA GLN A 334 -90.38 -18.85 51.81
C GLN A 334 -90.10 -19.29 53.27
N GLN A 335 -89.03 -20.07 53.51
CA GLN A 335 -88.56 -20.45 54.85
C GLN A 335 -87.63 -19.38 55.48
N MET A 336 -86.84 -18.68 54.67
CA MET A 336 -85.99 -17.56 55.12
C MET A 336 -86.82 -16.38 55.66
N LYS A 337 -88.03 -16.15 55.12
CA LYS A 337 -88.99 -15.15 55.65
C LYS A 337 -89.58 -15.51 57.04
N LYS A 338 -89.55 -16.79 57.45
CA LYS A 338 -89.96 -17.21 58.81
C LYS A 338 -88.80 -17.11 59.81
N TYR A 339 -87.56 -17.25 59.36
CA TYR A 339 -86.37 -17.18 60.20
C TYR A 339 -85.94 -15.72 60.49
N THR A 340 -86.05 -14.84 59.49
CA THR A 340 -85.73 -13.40 59.62
C THR A 340 -86.67 -12.60 60.55
N LEU A 341 -87.87 -13.10 60.87
CA LEU A 341 -88.78 -12.46 61.84
C LEU A 341 -88.45 -12.80 63.31
N LEU A 342 -87.68 -13.88 63.56
CA LEU A 342 -87.29 -14.35 64.90
C LEU A 342 -85.87 -13.91 65.30
N GLU A 343 -85.00 -13.62 64.33
CA GLU A 343 -83.63 -13.11 64.56
C GLU A 343 -83.58 -11.60 64.84
N GLN A 344 -84.52 -10.81 64.29
CA GLN A 344 -84.56 -9.35 64.46
C GLN A 344 -85.04 -8.89 65.86
N SER A 345 -85.65 -9.78 66.66
CA SER A 345 -86.18 -9.43 68.01
C SER A 345 -85.21 -9.73 69.16
N LYS A 346 -84.13 -10.50 68.96
CA LYS A 346 -83.22 -10.93 70.04
C LYS A 346 -81.82 -10.28 69.95
N ALA A 347 -81.34 -9.97 68.74
CA ALA A 347 -79.98 -9.44 68.53
C ALA A 347 -79.83 -7.92 68.74
N ALA A 348 -80.94 -7.17 68.83
CA ALA A 348 -80.91 -5.70 68.84
C ALA A 348 -80.60 -5.06 70.21
N VAL A 349 -80.71 -5.78 71.33
CA VAL A 349 -80.58 -5.17 72.68
C VAL A 349 -79.30 -5.60 73.42
N GLU A 350 -78.67 -6.71 73.05
CA GLU A 350 -77.46 -7.21 73.76
C GLU A 350 -76.15 -7.00 72.97
N SER A 351 -76.20 -6.79 71.65
CA SER A 351 -75.04 -6.52 70.78
C SER A 351 -74.47 -5.09 70.95
N GLU A 352 -75.32 -4.11 71.27
CA GLU A 352 -74.93 -2.69 71.27
C GLU A 352 -74.03 -2.30 72.46
N ARG A 353 -74.03 -3.08 73.55
CA ARG A 353 -73.27 -2.79 74.78
C ARG A 353 -71.86 -3.40 74.80
N GLU A 354 -71.66 -4.58 74.21
CA GLU A 354 -70.35 -5.24 74.10
C GLU A 354 -69.53 -4.73 72.87
N ARG A 355 -70.23 -4.31 71.79
CA ARG A 355 -69.64 -3.75 70.56
C ARG A 355 -68.80 -2.49 70.80
N LEU A 356 -69.25 -1.60 71.70
CA LEU A 356 -68.55 -0.35 71.98
C LEU A 356 -67.29 -0.51 72.87
N ARG A 357 -67.14 -1.64 73.60
CA ARG A 357 -65.92 -1.95 74.38
C ARG A 357 -64.88 -2.74 73.59
N GLN A 358 -65.30 -3.64 72.68
CA GLN A 358 -64.38 -4.30 71.75
C GLN A 358 -63.89 -3.39 70.62
N GLN A 359 -64.70 -2.39 70.20
CA GLN A 359 -64.29 -1.42 69.18
C GLN A 359 -63.05 -0.60 69.56
N VAL A 360 -62.85 -0.24 70.83
CA VAL A 360 -61.66 0.55 71.24
C VAL A 360 -60.36 -0.28 71.17
N SER A 361 -60.37 -1.55 71.61
CA SER A 361 -59.20 -2.45 71.54
C SER A 361 -58.91 -2.95 70.11
N VAL A 362 -59.93 -3.05 69.26
CA VAL A 362 -59.75 -3.38 67.84
C VAL A 362 -59.23 -2.15 67.09
N MET A 363 -59.73 -0.94 67.36
CA MET A 363 -59.21 0.30 66.78
C MET A 363 -57.75 0.57 67.19
N GLU A 364 -57.32 0.26 68.41
CA GLU A 364 -55.90 0.39 68.80
C GLU A 364 -54.98 -0.60 68.06
N ARG A 365 -55.45 -1.83 67.79
CA ARG A 365 -54.73 -2.82 66.97
C ARG A 365 -54.76 -2.47 65.48
N GLU A 366 -55.87 -1.91 64.98
CA GLU A 366 -56.02 -1.40 63.61
C GLU A 366 -55.19 -0.13 63.38
N ILE A 367 -54.98 0.72 64.39
CA ILE A 367 -54.06 1.86 64.32
C ILE A 367 -52.60 1.40 64.29
N MET A 368 -52.24 0.34 65.01
CA MET A 368 -50.89 -0.25 64.97
C MET A 368 -50.61 -1.00 63.66
N LEU A 369 -51.54 -1.83 63.18
CA LEU A 369 -51.46 -2.47 61.87
C LEU A 369 -51.52 -1.44 60.74
N GLY A 370 -52.36 -0.41 60.87
CA GLY A 370 -52.47 0.71 59.94
C GLY A 370 -51.23 1.59 59.91
N LYS A 371 -50.52 1.78 61.03
CA LYS A 371 -49.20 2.45 61.04
C LYS A 371 -48.12 1.59 60.37
N LYS A 372 -48.14 0.28 60.61
CA LYS A 372 -47.18 -0.66 59.99
C LYS A 372 -47.45 -0.82 58.48
N GLN A 373 -48.71 -0.81 58.08
CA GLN A 373 -49.13 -0.77 56.68
C GLN A 373 -48.81 0.59 56.06
N ALA A 374 -49.06 1.71 56.75
CA ALA A 374 -48.69 3.04 56.25
C ALA A 374 -47.16 3.21 56.11
N GLU A 375 -46.34 2.59 56.95
CA GLU A 375 -44.88 2.55 56.77
C GLU A 375 -44.46 1.64 55.60
N ALA A 376 -45.16 0.53 55.37
CA ALA A 376 -44.95 -0.34 54.20
C ALA A 376 -45.36 0.38 52.91
N ASP A 377 -46.55 0.98 52.89
CA ASP A 377 -47.07 1.80 51.80
C ASP A 377 -46.18 3.02 51.56
N LYS A 378 -45.59 3.63 52.60
CA LYS A 378 -44.63 4.74 52.43
C LYS A 378 -43.33 4.29 51.79
N ARG A 379 -42.82 3.09 52.13
CA ARG A 379 -41.67 2.48 51.43
C ARG A 379 -42.02 2.08 50.01
N GLU A 380 -43.23 1.60 49.76
CA GLU A 380 -43.73 1.26 48.44
C GLU A 380 -43.94 2.51 47.59
N ILE A 381 -44.45 3.60 48.16
CA ILE A 381 -44.55 4.92 47.52
C ILE A 381 -43.16 5.51 47.25
N GLU A 382 -42.18 5.34 48.14
CA GLU A 382 -40.79 5.75 47.88
C GLU A 382 -40.15 4.91 46.77
N ASN A 383 -40.42 3.60 46.71
CA ASN A 383 -39.96 2.73 45.64
C ASN A 383 -40.65 3.06 44.30
N LEU A 384 -41.96 3.28 44.30
CA LEU A 384 -42.73 3.70 43.14
C LEU A 384 -42.32 5.11 42.68
N ASN A 385 -41.95 6.02 43.59
CA ASN A 385 -41.39 7.32 43.22
C ASN A 385 -39.99 7.19 42.63
N ARG A 386 -39.15 6.28 43.15
CA ARG A 386 -37.86 5.97 42.53
C ARG A 386 -38.03 5.34 41.15
N GLU A 387 -38.99 4.41 41.00
CA GLU A 387 -39.34 3.82 39.70
C GLU A 387 -39.90 4.86 38.75
N LYS A 388 -40.76 5.77 39.22
CA LYS A 388 -41.29 6.91 38.45
C LYS A 388 -40.17 7.87 38.04
N ASP A 389 -39.19 8.14 38.89
CA ASP A 389 -38.04 9.00 38.56
C ASP A 389 -37.09 8.32 37.57
N ILE A 390 -36.89 7.00 37.69
CA ILE A 390 -36.14 6.20 36.73
C ILE A 390 -36.88 6.15 35.39
N LEU A 391 -38.19 5.92 35.40
CA LEU A 391 -39.04 5.91 34.20
C LEU A 391 -39.10 7.30 33.55
N ASN A 392 -39.18 8.39 34.31
CA ASN A 392 -39.12 9.75 33.78
C ASN A 392 -37.75 10.08 33.17
N LYS A 393 -36.66 9.65 33.81
CA LYS A 393 -35.31 9.79 33.24
C LYS A 393 -35.13 8.96 31.97
N ASN A 394 -35.67 7.73 31.95
CA ASN A 394 -35.65 6.87 30.77
C ASN A 394 -36.53 7.44 29.66
N MET A 395 -37.71 7.98 29.99
CA MET A 395 -38.59 8.67 29.04
C MET A 395 -37.91 9.91 28.45
N GLN A 396 -37.23 10.73 29.27
CA GLN A 396 -36.44 11.87 28.78
C GLN A 396 -35.29 11.43 27.87
N LYS A 397 -34.61 10.32 28.20
CA LYS A 397 -33.57 9.75 27.32
C LYS A 397 -34.14 9.30 25.99
N ILE A 398 -35.22 8.53 25.99
CA ILE A 398 -35.91 8.07 24.77
C ILE A 398 -36.43 9.27 23.96
N GLN A 399 -36.94 10.31 24.63
CA GLN A 399 -37.43 11.52 23.97
C GLN A 399 -36.29 12.34 23.35
N ASN A 400 -35.14 12.43 24.01
CA ASN A 400 -33.95 13.08 23.47
C ASN A 400 -33.35 12.27 22.31
N GLU A 401 -33.26 10.95 22.44
CA GLU A 401 -32.83 10.04 21.37
C GLU A 401 -33.80 10.10 20.17
N ALA A 402 -35.10 10.21 20.40
CA ALA A 402 -36.09 10.41 19.34
C ALA A 402 -35.92 11.77 18.64
N LEU A 403 -35.58 12.83 19.38
CA LEU A 403 -35.28 14.16 18.83
C LEU A 403 -33.99 14.17 18.01
N GLU A 404 -32.94 13.52 18.49
CA GLU A 404 -31.67 13.34 17.76
C GLU A 404 -31.87 12.50 16.49
N ASN A 405 -32.63 11.40 16.59
CA ASN A 405 -32.99 10.58 15.44
C ASN A 405 -33.83 11.36 14.42
N LEU A 406 -34.76 12.22 14.87
CA LEU A 406 -35.55 13.08 13.98
C LEU A 406 -34.67 14.12 13.27
N GLN A 407 -33.69 14.71 13.97
CA GLN A 407 -32.73 15.63 13.38
C GLN A 407 -31.83 14.93 12.35
N MET A 408 -31.38 13.71 12.65
CA MET A 408 -30.60 12.89 11.72
C MET A 408 -31.42 12.49 10.48
N LEU A 409 -32.71 12.18 10.66
CA LEU A 409 -33.62 11.86 9.57
C LEU A 409 -33.86 13.08 8.67
N HIS A 410 -34.03 14.27 9.25
CA HIS A 410 -34.19 15.52 8.51
C HIS A 410 -32.91 15.88 7.72
N LEU A 411 -31.73 15.65 8.31
CA LEU A 411 -30.45 15.84 7.60
C LEU A 411 -30.29 14.83 6.45
N ALA A 412 -30.72 13.58 6.67
CA ALA A 412 -30.73 12.55 5.64
C ALA A 412 -31.72 12.87 4.51
N GLU A 413 -32.91 13.41 4.82
CA GLU A 413 -33.88 13.88 3.82
C GLU A 413 -33.36 15.07 3.01
N GLN A 414 -32.67 16.02 3.65
CA GLN A 414 -32.04 17.14 2.95
C GLN A 414 -30.94 16.66 2.00
N ARG A 415 -30.09 15.72 2.43
CA ARG A 415 -29.10 15.08 1.57
C ARG A 415 -29.75 14.30 0.43
N ARG A 416 -30.84 13.57 0.70
CA ARG A 416 -31.61 12.85 -0.32
C ARG A 416 -32.14 13.81 -1.39
N LYS A 417 -32.72 14.95 -0.99
CA LYS A 417 -33.20 15.99 -1.91
C LYS A 417 -32.07 16.63 -2.73
N GLN A 418 -30.89 16.83 -2.16
CA GLN A 418 -29.72 17.31 -2.90
C GLN A 418 -29.26 16.28 -3.94
N MET A 419 -29.16 15.00 -3.57
CA MET A 419 -28.80 13.92 -4.49
C MET A 419 -29.86 13.72 -5.60
N GLU A 420 -31.14 13.87 -5.29
CA GLU A 420 -32.23 13.85 -6.28
C GLU A 420 -32.07 14.99 -7.29
N HIS A 421 -31.75 16.19 -6.82
CA HIS A 421 -31.50 17.34 -7.70
C HIS A 421 -30.25 17.15 -8.58
N GLU A 422 -29.16 16.60 -8.03
CA GLU A 422 -27.95 16.26 -8.81
C GLU A 422 -28.23 15.17 -9.86
N LEU A 423 -29.04 14.16 -9.53
CA LEU A 423 -29.47 13.13 -10.47
C LEU A 423 -30.32 13.72 -11.60
N GLU A 424 -31.21 14.65 -11.28
CA GLU A 424 -32.08 15.32 -12.27
C GLU A 424 -31.26 16.21 -13.23
N MET A 425 -30.27 16.94 -12.69
CA MET A 425 -29.31 17.71 -13.49
C MET A 425 -28.43 16.82 -14.37
N SER A 426 -27.96 15.68 -13.84
CA SER A 426 -27.20 14.69 -14.60
C SER A 426 -28.03 14.05 -15.71
N ALA A 427 -29.30 13.72 -15.44
CA ALA A 427 -30.24 13.22 -16.44
C ALA A 427 -30.50 14.24 -17.56
N ALA A 428 -30.64 15.52 -17.22
CA ALA A 428 -30.76 16.59 -18.21
C ALA A 428 -29.50 16.71 -19.09
N GLN A 429 -28.32 16.55 -18.50
CA GLN A 429 -27.04 16.58 -19.22
C GLN A 429 -26.85 15.35 -20.13
N ILE A 430 -27.25 14.16 -19.68
CA ILE A 430 -27.28 12.94 -20.50
C ILE A 430 -28.22 13.12 -21.69
N ASN A 431 -29.40 13.71 -21.50
CA ASN A 431 -30.32 13.98 -22.60
C ASN A 431 -29.75 14.99 -23.61
N LYS A 432 -29.04 16.02 -23.15
CA LYS A 432 -28.32 16.98 -24.02
C LYS A 432 -27.23 16.29 -24.84
N GLN A 433 -26.45 15.39 -24.22
CA GLN A 433 -25.43 14.61 -24.92
C GLN A 433 -26.04 13.63 -25.94
N ARG A 434 -27.16 12.98 -25.62
CA ARG A 434 -27.90 12.10 -26.55
C ARG A 434 -28.41 12.85 -27.78
N LEU A 435 -28.86 14.09 -27.63
CA LEU A 435 -29.26 14.95 -28.74
C LEU A 435 -28.07 15.31 -29.65
N ILE A 436 -26.91 15.60 -29.07
CA ILE A 436 -25.67 15.86 -29.83
C ILE A 436 -25.21 14.60 -30.58
N ILE A 437 -25.26 13.43 -29.94
CA ILE A 437 -24.92 12.15 -30.57
C ILE A 437 -25.82 11.89 -31.79
N ARG A 438 -27.14 12.06 -31.65
CA ARG A 438 -28.08 11.91 -32.79
C ARG A 438 -27.80 12.88 -33.94
N GLN A 439 -27.35 14.10 -33.63
CA GLN A 439 -26.99 15.07 -34.66
C GLN A 439 -25.72 14.64 -35.40
N LEU A 440 -24.70 14.18 -34.66
CA LEU A 440 -23.47 13.66 -35.24
C LEU A 440 -23.69 12.38 -36.05
N GLU A 441 -24.61 11.52 -35.63
CA GLU A 441 -25.03 10.33 -36.39
C GLU A 441 -25.68 10.73 -37.73
N LYS A 442 -26.57 11.73 -37.72
CA LYS A 442 -27.14 12.29 -38.97
C LYS A 442 -26.08 12.90 -39.88
N ASP A 443 -25.13 13.64 -39.31
CA ASP A 443 -24.05 14.26 -40.09
C ASP A 443 -23.11 13.19 -40.69
N LYS A 444 -22.87 12.09 -39.97
CA LYS A 444 -22.12 10.92 -40.45
C LYS A 444 -22.83 10.24 -41.62
N ASP A 445 -24.14 10.03 -41.51
CA ASP A 445 -24.92 9.38 -42.56
C ASP A 445 -25.01 10.28 -43.82
N ARG A 446 -25.11 11.61 -43.65
CA ARG A 446 -25.02 12.57 -44.78
C ARG A 446 -23.67 12.52 -45.49
N MET A 447 -22.57 12.47 -44.74
CA MET A 447 -21.22 12.37 -45.32
C MET A 447 -21.00 11.04 -46.06
N LEU A 448 -21.63 9.96 -45.59
CA LEU A 448 -21.65 8.67 -46.28
C LEU A 448 -22.39 8.76 -47.61
N GLU A 449 -23.57 9.38 -47.65
CA GLU A 449 -24.32 9.62 -48.89
C GLU A 449 -23.54 10.48 -49.89
N GLU A 450 -22.88 11.55 -49.43
CA GLU A 450 -22.01 12.39 -50.27
C GLU A 450 -20.81 11.61 -50.83
N THR A 451 -20.22 10.71 -50.03
CA THR A 451 -19.09 9.87 -50.46
C THR A 451 -19.52 8.84 -51.50
N ILE A 452 -20.71 8.23 -51.34
CA ILE A 452 -21.28 7.30 -52.31
C ILE A 452 -21.56 8.02 -53.63
N ALA A 453 -22.18 9.20 -53.59
CA ALA A 453 -22.48 9.99 -54.79
C ALA A 453 -21.21 10.44 -55.54
N LEU A 454 -20.13 10.79 -54.82
CA LEU A 454 -18.84 11.14 -55.43
C LEU A 454 -18.15 9.92 -56.07
N ASN A 455 -18.26 8.73 -55.47
CA ASN A 455 -17.72 7.50 -56.05
C ASN A 455 -18.48 7.10 -57.32
N GLU A 456 -19.81 7.19 -57.33
CA GLU A 456 -20.61 6.96 -58.55
C GLU A 456 -20.21 7.92 -59.67
N LYS A 457 -19.91 9.19 -59.34
CA LYS A 457 -19.38 10.18 -60.30
C LYS A 457 -18.02 9.80 -60.87
N ILE A 458 -17.14 9.23 -60.05
CA ILE A 458 -15.80 8.77 -60.46
C ILE A 458 -15.92 7.57 -61.40
N ASP A 459 -16.83 6.64 -61.10
CA ASP A 459 -17.06 5.46 -61.93
C ASP A 459 -17.64 5.85 -63.30
N GLU A 460 -18.60 6.79 -63.35
CA GLU A 460 -19.12 7.35 -64.61
C GLU A 460 -18.02 7.98 -65.49
N ILE A 461 -17.17 8.82 -64.90
CA ILE A 461 -16.06 9.49 -65.62
C ILE A 461 -15.03 8.47 -66.09
N SER A 462 -14.76 7.45 -65.27
CA SER A 462 -13.80 6.39 -65.62
C SER A 462 -14.28 5.56 -66.81
N GLU A 463 -15.58 5.25 -66.88
CA GLU A 463 -16.16 4.54 -68.02
C GLU A 463 -16.20 5.40 -69.29
N GLU A 464 -16.45 6.72 -69.16
CA GLU A 464 -16.35 7.65 -70.30
C GLU A 464 -14.92 7.73 -70.87
N VAL A 465 -13.90 7.80 -70.00
CA VAL A 465 -12.49 7.77 -70.43
C VAL A 465 -12.17 6.47 -71.15
N ARG A 466 -12.69 5.33 -70.67
CA ARG A 466 -12.48 4.03 -71.28
C ARG A 466 -13.09 3.95 -72.69
N LEU A 467 -14.30 4.46 -72.89
CA LEU A 467 -14.95 4.54 -74.20
C LEU A 467 -14.18 5.45 -75.18
N ARG A 468 -13.75 6.64 -74.73
CA ARG A 468 -12.93 7.54 -75.56
C ARG A 468 -11.58 6.94 -75.96
N THR A 469 -11.00 6.10 -75.10
CA THR A 469 -9.75 5.41 -75.40
C THR A 469 -9.92 4.34 -76.47
N ALA A 470 -11.08 3.68 -76.52
CA ALA A 470 -11.44 2.73 -77.58
C ALA A 470 -11.62 3.43 -78.94
N ASP A 471 -12.32 4.58 -78.98
CA ASP A 471 -12.51 5.37 -80.20
C ASP A 471 -11.17 5.82 -80.83
N ILE A 472 -10.20 6.21 -80.00
CA ILE A 472 -8.85 6.60 -80.44
C ILE A 472 -8.12 5.42 -81.10
N LEU A 473 -8.35 4.21 -80.61
CA LEU A 473 -7.72 2.99 -81.11
C LEU A 473 -8.27 2.63 -82.50
N ASP A 474 -9.57 2.78 -82.71
CA ASP A 474 -10.23 2.52 -83.99
C ASP A 474 -9.87 3.57 -85.05
N LEU A 475 -9.80 4.85 -84.68
CA LEU A 475 -9.35 5.93 -85.58
C LEU A 475 -7.89 5.77 -86.02
N LYS A 476 -7.01 5.29 -85.13
CA LYS A 476 -5.61 4.96 -85.48
C LYS A 476 -5.50 3.78 -86.44
N LYS A 477 -6.48 2.87 -86.46
CA LYS A 477 -6.51 1.71 -87.37
C LYS A 477 -6.97 2.13 -88.77
N ALA A 478 -8.01 2.96 -88.87
CA ALA A 478 -8.48 3.54 -90.13
C ALA A 478 -7.41 4.37 -90.86
N LEU A 479 -6.60 5.14 -90.11
CA LEU A 479 -5.52 5.95 -90.68
C LEU A 479 -4.43 5.10 -91.37
N ARG A 480 -4.14 3.89 -90.85
CA ARG A 480 -3.15 2.98 -91.44
C ARG A 480 -3.64 2.36 -92.75
N GLU A 481 -4.94 2.09 -92.85
CA GLU A 481 -5.53 1.48 -94.06
C GLU A 481 -5.54 2.45 -95.25
N GLU A 482 -5.79 3.75 -95.02
CA GLU A 482 -5.72 4.76 -96.08
C GLU A 482 -4.28 5.03 -96.55
N THR A 483 -3.31 4.93 -95.65
CA THR A 483 -1.88 5.08 -95.99
C THR A 483 -1.41 3.97 -96.96
N ILE A 484 -1.97 2.75 -96.85
CA ILE A 484 -1.63 1.62 -97.71
C ILE A 484 -2.27 1.74 -99.11
N LYS A 485 -3.46 2.36 -99.22
CA LYS A 485 -4.15 2.57 -100.51
C LYS A 485 -3.45 3.61 -101.38
N SER A 486 -2.94 4.69 -100.79
CA SER A 486 -2.19 5.75 -101.52
C SER A 486 -0.94 5.20 -102.22
N ARG A 487 -0.26 4.21 -101.63
CA ARG A 487 0.99 3.63 -102.15
C ARG A 487 0.80 2.74 -103.40
N LYS A 488 -0.40 2.19 -103.62
CA LYS A 488 -0.70 1.30 -104.75
C LYS A 488 -1.04 2.04 -106.04
N LEU A 489 -1.52 3.28 -105.97
CA LEU A 489 -1.92 4.09 -107.13
C LEU A 489 -0.74 4.77 -107.84
N SER A 490 0.41 4.92 -107.19
CA SER A 490 1.62 5.50 -107.78
C SER A 490 2.35 4.56 -108.76
N VAL A 491 2.21 3.24 -108.61
CA VAL A 491 3.02 2.25 -109.33
C VAL A 491 2.48 1.92 -110.73
N ALA A 492 1.21 2.18 -111.00
CA ALA A 492 0.55 1.78 -112.25
C ALA A 492 0.63 2.84 -113.38
N LEU A 493 1.07 4.06 -113.09
CA LEU A 493 1.01 5.20 -114.02
C LEU A 493 2.35 5.44 -114.77
N ASP A 494 3.46 4.94 -114.24
CA ASP A 494 4.82 5.15 -114.78
C ASP A 494 5.24 4.11 -115.84
N ALA A 495 4.58 2.95 -115.92
CA ALA A 495 5.07 1.80 -116.71
C ALA A 495 4.82 1.87 -118.23
N THR A 496 3.95 2.75 -118.75
CA THR A 496 3.50 2.66 -120.16
C THR A 496 3.94 3.81 -121.07
N ARG A 497 4.64 4.83 -120.54
CA ARG A 497 5.03 6.02 -121.33
C ARG A 497 6.54 6.21 -121.53
N ALA A 498 7.39 5.47 -120.82
CA ALA A 498 8.84 5.69 -120.81
C ALA A 498 9.68 4.72 -121.69
N GLU A 499 9.12 3.62 -122.20
CA GLU A 499 9.95 2.52 -122.73
C GLU A 499 10.62 2.73 -124.10
N ARG A 500 10.20 3.70 -124.93
CA ARG A 500 10.68 3.72 -126.33
C ARG A 500 11.78 4.72 -126.66
N ASN A 501 11.71 5.94 -126.15
CA ASN A 501 12.58 7.05 -126.62
C ASN A 501 13.55 7.57 -125.54
N MET A 502 13.50 7.01 -124.33
CA MET A 502 14.39 7.34 -123.19
C MET A 502 15.72 6.55 -123.19
N LEU A 503 15.79 5.39 -123.85
CA LEU A 503 16.96 4.49 -123.72
C LEU A 503 18.28 5.06 -124.25
N HIS A 504 18.22 6.05 -125.15
CA HIS A 504 19.43 6.62 -125.75
C HIS A 504 19.91 7.93 -125.11
N LYS A 505 19.02 8.64 -124.39
CA LYS A 505 19.33 9.87 -123.64
C LYS A 505 19.68 9.58 -122.17
N ASN A 506 19.10 8.51 -121.61
CA ASN A 506 19.35 8.09 -120.23
C ASN A 506 20.74 7.48 -119.99
N TYR A 507 21.43 6.98 -121.02
CA TYR A 507 22.78 6.42 -120.81
C TYR A 507 23.78 7.51 -120.39
N THR A 508 23.60 8.74 -120.90
CA THR A 508 24.49 9.87 -120.64
C THR A 508 24.10 10.61 -119.35
N GLU A 509 22.81 10.79 -119.07
CA GLU A 509 22.31 11.40 -117.82
C GLU A 509 22.46 10.45 -116.60
N ALA A 510 22.42 9.12 -116.79
CA ALA A 510 22.62 8.16 -115.69
C ALA A 510 24.06 8.09 -115.15
N LEU A 511 25.07 8.45 -115.94
CA LEU A 511 26.46 8.51 -115.45
C LEU A 511 26.68 9.67 -114.47
N ASP A 512 26.01 10.81 -114.70
CA ASP A 512 26.08 11.99 -113.83
C ASP A 512 25.15 11.82 -112.59
N GLU A 513 23.95 11.25 -112.75
CA GLU A 513 23.04 10.97 -111.63
C GLU A 513 23.60 9.94 -110.63
N ILE A 514 24.38 8.94 -111.08
CA ILE A 514 25.03 7.97 -110.18
C ILE A 514 26.04 8.67 -109.25
N GLN A 515 26.68 9.75 -109.70
CA GLN A 515 27.67 10.47 -108.91
C GLN A 515 27.01 11.38 -107.86
N ASP A 516 25.92 12.05 -108.23
CA ASP A 516 25.08 12.86 -107.33
C ASP A 516 24.34 12.00 -106.29
N LEU A 517 23.82 10.84 -106.69
CA LEU A 517 23.19 9.89 -105.78
C LEU A 517 24.19 9.32 -104.77
N LYS A 518 25.46 9.07 -105.16
CA LYS A 518 26.51 8.66 -104.21
C LYS A 518 26.83 9.73 -103.16
N GLN A 519 26.80 11.02 -103.52
CA GLN A 519 26.96 12.11 -102.55
C GLN A 519 25.74 12.26 -101.63
N LYS A 520 24.52 12.16 -102.17
CA LYS A 520 23.28 12.17 -101.36
C LYS A 520 23.20 10.98 -100.41
N LEU A 521 23.64 9.79 -100.82
CA LEU A 521 23.69 8.60 -99.97
C LEU A 521 24.70 8.76 -98.82
N LYS A 522 25.84 9.43 -99.06
CA LYS A 522 26.78 9.81 -97.99
C LYS A 522 26.17 10.82 -97.02
N MET A 523 25.48 11.85 -97.52
CA MET A 523 24.82 12.84 -96.64
C MET A 523 23.69 12.24 -95.82
N LEU A 524 22.88 11.37 -96.42
CA LEU A 524 21.83 10.64 -95.71
C LEU A 524 22.40 9.63 -94.71
N ALA A 525 23.51 8.95 -95.03
CA ALA A 525 24.22 8.10 -94.07
C ALA A 525 24.73 8.93 -92.87
N TYR A 526 25.25 10.13 -93.11
CA TYR A 526 25.69 11.04 -92.06
C TYR A 526 24.52 11.53 -91.19
N GLN A 527 23.38 11.88 -91.80
CA GLN A 527 22.17 12.26 -91.07
C GLN A 527 21.56 11.08 -90.28
N ILE A 528 21.64 9.86 -90.80
CA ILE A 528 21.23 8.66 -90.09
C ILE A 528 22.12 8.43 -88.87
N GLU A 529 23.44 8.59 -88.99
CA GLU A 529 24.31 8.47 -87.82
C GLU A 529 24.12 9.59 -86.81
N GLN A 530 23.92 10.83 -87.26
CA GLN A 530 23.61 11.94 -86.35
C GLN A 530 22.27 11.74 -85.61
N LEU A 531 21.24 11.23 -86.30
CA LEU A 531 19.96 10.91 -85.67
C LEU A 531 20.06 9.70 -84.73
N LYS A 532 20.89 8.70 -85.04
CA LYS A 532 21.17 7.58 -84.13
C LYS A 532 21.90 8.06 -82.88
N GLU A 533 22.85 8.98 -83.03
CA GLU A 533 23.58 9.59 -81.93
C GLU A 533 22.65 10.45 -81.05
N ASP A 534 21.75 11.24 -81.65
CA ASP A 534 20.71 11.98 -80.93
C ASP A 534 19.71 11.06 -80.20
N ILE A 535 19.30 9.94 -80.83
CA ILE A 535 18.43 8.94 -80.21
C ILE A 535 19.17 8.28 -79.03
N SER A 536 20.43 7.89 -79.22
CA SER A 536 21.26 7.31 -78.16
C SER A 536 21.45 8.30 -77.00
N GLY A 537 21.69 9.58 -77.31
CA GLY A 537 21.77 10.66 -76.33
C GLY A 537 20.47 10.84 -75.55
N LYS A 538 19.31 10.85 -76.22
CA LYS A 538 18.00 10.94 -75.57
C LYS A 538 17.65 9.70 -74.75
N GLU A 539 17.99 8.50 -75.21
CA GLU A 539 17.82 7.26 -74.44
C GLU A 539 18.68 7.26 -73.19
N SER A 540 19.92 7.76 -73.27
CA SER A 540 20.79 7.92 -72.11
C SER A 540 20.22 8.94 -71.10
N GLY A 541 19.65 10.05 -71.60
CA GLY A 541 18.98 11.06 -70.79
C GLY A 541 17.71 10.53 -70.13
N LEU A 542 16.91 9.75 -70.84
CA LEU A 542 15.69 9.12 -70.31
C LEU A 542 16.04 8.13 -69.18
N LYS A 543 17.04 7.27 -69.36
CA LYS A 543 17.53 6.36 -68.32
C LYS A 543 18.03 7.10 -67.08
N SER A 544 18.70 8.24 -67.26
CA SER A 544 19.13 9.10 -66.15
C SER A 544 17.92 9.67 -65.39
N CYS A 545 16.94 10.21 -66.10
CA CYS A 545 15.69 10.73 -65.52
C CYS A 545 14.91 9.63 -64.77
N GLU A 546 14.76 8.44 -65.35
CA GLU A 546 14.13 7.29 -64.69
C GLU A 546 14.88 6.88 -63.41
N GLY A 547 16.22 6.90 -63.44
CA GLY A 547 17.05 6.69 -62.26
C GLY A 547 16.82 7.73 -61.17
N THR A 548 16.67 9.01 -61.53
CA THR A 548 16.34 10.07 -60.56
C THR A 548 14.92 9.95 -60.00
N LEU A 549 13.94 9.59 -60.83
CA LEU A 549 12.56 9.36 -60.42
C LEU A 549 12.46 8.19 -59.44
N ALA A 550 13.15 7.08 -59.73
CA ALA A 550 13.21 5.92 -58.84
C ALA A 550 13.82 6.27 -57.47
N LYS A 551 14.88 7.08 -57.43
CA LYS A 551 15.48 7.58 -56.18
C LYS A 551 14.51 8.47 -55.40
N CYS A 552 13.83 9.40 -56.08
CA CYS A 552 12.82 10.26 -55.46
C CYS A 552 11.65 9.45 -54.90
N ASN A 553 11.12 8.48 -55.64
CA ASN A 553 10.04 7.60 -55.17
C ASN A 553 10.48 6.79 -53.95
N LYS A 554 11.68 6.20 -53.97
CA LYS A 554 12.23 5.46 -52.82
C LYS A 554 12.34 6.35 -51.58
N LYS A 555 12.78 7.60 -51.74
CA LYS A 555 12.86 8.59 -50.64
C LYS A 555 11.47 9.01 -50.14
N ASN A 556 10.48 9.10 -51.02
CA ASN A 556 9.11 9.42 -50.65
C ASN A 556 8.45 8.28 -49.85
N GLU A 557 8.67 7.03 -50.27
CA GLU A 557 8.25 5.83 -49.53
C GLU A 557 8.89 5.78 -48.13
N GLN A 558 10.19 6.09 -48.04
CA GLN A 558 10.93 6.12 -46.79
C GLN A 558 10.40 7.19 -45.83
N LEU A 559 10.17 8.42 -46.32
CA LEU A 559 9.57 9.50 -45.53
C LEU A 559 8.14 9.18 -45.09
N ARG A 560 7.34 8.51 -45.92
CA ARG A 560 6.00 8.03 -45.53
C ARG A 560 6.07 7.02 -44.39
N SER A 561 7.01 6.08 -44.47
CA SER A 561 7.25 5.11 -43.40
C SER A 561 7.67 5.79 -42.09
N GLU A 562 8.58 6.76 -42.15
CA GLU A 562 9.02 7.54 -40.99
C GLU A 562 7.89 8.34 -40.34
N VAL A 563 7.05 9.00 -41.15
CA VAL A 563 5.86 9.73 -40.65
C VAL A 563 4.88 8.77 -39.98
N GLN A 564 4.64 7.60 -40.57
CA GLN A 564 3.72 6.61 -40.01
C GLN A 564 4.25 6.01 -38.70
N ALA A 565 5.56 5.75 -38.61
CA ALA A 565 6.23 5.35 -37.38
C ALA A 565 6.17 6.45 -36.30
N GLY A 566 6.33 7.72 -36.68
CA GLY A 566 6.19 8.88 -35.79
C GLY A 566 4.77 9.02 -35.24
N LEU A 567 3.75 8.84 -36.07
CA LEU A 567 2.34 8.85 -35.65
C LEU A 567 2.02 7.72 -34.67
N ALA A 568 2.56 6.52 -34.89
CA ALA A 568 2.41 5.40 -33.97
C ALA A 568 3.03 5.71 -32.59
N LYS A 569 4.27 6.22 -32.56
CA LYS A 569 4.93 6.65 -31.31
C LYS A 569 4.15 7.74 -30.59
N LEU A 570 3.58 8.71 -31.32
CA LEU A 570 2.74 9.77 -30.74
C LEU A 570 1.45 9.20 -30.13
N SER A 571 0.84 8.21 -30.79
CA SER A 571 -0.35 7.51 -30.29
C SER A 571 -0.04 6.76 -28.99
N ASP A 572 1.06 6.02 -28.96
CA ASP A 572 1.50 5.26 -27.78
C ASP A 572 1.79 6.22 -26.60
N ALA A 573 2.54 7.30 -26.85
CA ALA A 573 2.82 8.31 -25.83
C ALA A 573 1.54 8.98 -25.30
N ARG A 574 0.53 9.21 -26.16
CA ARG A 574 -0.78 9.73 -25.72
C ARG A 574 -1.54 8.73 -24.85
N ALA A 575 -1.46 7.44 -25.17
CA ALA A 575 -2.07 6.38 -24.36
C ALA A 575 -1.40 6.29 -22.99
N ASP A 576 -0.07 6.38 -22.93
CA ASP A 576 0.69 6.38 -21.67
C ASP A 576 0.36 7.61 -20.81
N ILE A 577 0.28 8.80 -21.41
CA ILE A 577 -0.15 10.02 -20.71
C ILE A 577 -1.57 9.87 -20.15
N ALA A 578 -2.48 9.25 -20.90
CA ALA A 578 -3.84 9.01 -20.42
C ALA A 578 -3.87 8.02 -19.25
N ALA A 579 -3.07 6.95 -19.31
CA ALA A 579 -2.93 5.97 -18.22
C ALA A 579 -2.34 6.62 -16.96
N LEU A 580 -1.29 7.44 -17.11
CA LEU A 580 -0.68 8.18 -15.99
C LEU A 580 -1.65 9.17 -15.35
N LYS A 581 -2.45 9.90 -16.15
CA LYS A 581 -3.49 10.79 -15.62
C LYS A 581 -4.58 10.04 -14.85
N GLN A 582 -4.94 8.84 -15.29
CA GLN A 582 -5.91 8.01 -14.59
C GLN A 582 -5.34 7.49 -13.25
N GLU A 583 -4.06 7.12 -13.24
CA GLU A 583 -3.37 6.71 -12.00
C GLU A 583 -3.18 7.89 -11.04
N GLU A 584 -2.84 9.07 -11.53
CA GLU A 584 -2.80 10.31 -10.73
C GLU A 584 -4.16 10.60 -10.07
N ALA A 585 -5.25 10.50 -10.83
CA ALA A 585 -6.60 10.68 -10.28
C ALA A 585 -6.95 9.62 -9.23
N ARG A 586 -6.48 8.37 -9.41
CA ARG A 586 -6.67 7.29 -8.43
C ARG A 586 -5.88 7.55 -7.15
N LEU A 587 -4.61 7.94 -7.26
CA LEU A 587 -3.76 8.27 -6.12
C LEU A 587 -4.30 9.48 -5.35
N ASN A 588 -4.77 10.51 -6.05
CA ASN A 588 -5.39 11.69 -5.42
C ASN A 588 -6.66 11.32 -4.63
N ARG A 589 -7.49 10.40 -5.13
CA ARG A 589 -8.62 9.87 -4.35
C ARG A 589 -8.18 9.17 -3.07
N ILE A 590 -7.15 8.32 -3.16
CA ILE A 590 -6.62 7.61 -1.98
C ILE A 590 -6.07 8.60 -0.95
N VAL A 591 -5.36 9.64 -1.40
CA VAL A 591 -4.84 10.69 -0.52
C VAL A 591 -6.00 11.42 0.17
N MET A 592 -7.05 11.82 -0.57
CA MET A 592 -8.24 12.45 0.02
C MET A 592 -8.94 11.55 1.03
N GLU A 593 -9.15 10.28 0.71
CA GLU A 593 -9.76 9.30 1.63
C GLU A 593 -8.90 9.15 2.90
N SER A 594 -7.59 9.03 2.76
CA SER A 594 -6.64 8.96 3.88
C SER A 594 -6.68 10.22 4.75
N ASP A 595 -6.72 11.41 4.15
CA ASP A 595 -6.83 12.67 4.88
C ASP A 595 -8.17 12.79 5.63
N THR A 596 -9.28 12.35 5.03
CA THR A 596 -10.56 12.33 5.74
C THR A 596 -10.57 11.34 6.89
N ALA A 597 -9.93 10.17 6.74
CA ALA A 597 -9.77 9.20 7.81
C ALA A 597 -8.90 9.75 8.95
N ARG A 598 -7.78 10.41 8.61
CA ARG A 598 -6.89 11.09 9.56
C ARG A 598 -7.62 12.18 10.33
N ALA A 599 -8.44 12.99 9.66
CA ALA A 599 -9.24 14.04 10.30
C ALA A 599 -10.27 13.44 11.28
N LYS A 600 -10.92 12.32 10.93
CA LYS A 600 -11.83 11.61 11.84
C LYS A 600 -11.11 11.08 13.07
N LEU A 601 -9.97 10.41 12.88
CA LEU A 601 -9.15 9.88 13.98
C LEU A 601 -8.65 10.99 14.92
N MET A 602 -8.27 12.16 14.38
CA MET A 602 -7.90 13.31 15.21
C MET A 602 -9.07 13.81 16.05
N LYS A 603 -10.28 13.89 15.47
CA LYS A 603 -11.48 14.29 16.21
C LYS A 603 -11.87 13.28 17.29
N GLU A 604 -11.73 11.99 17.02
CA GLU A 604 -11.93 10.92 18.01
C GLU A 604 -10.91 11.01 19.15
N LEU A 605 -9.63 11.26 18.83
CA LEU A 605 -8.59 11.47 19.83
C LEU A 605 -8.90 12.68 20.73
N GLU A 606 -9.34 13.79 20.14
CA GLU A 606 -9.77 14.98 20.90
C GLU A 606 -10.98 14.68 21.79
N GLY A 607 -11.94 13.90 21.29
CA GLY A 607 -13.06 13.38 22.08
C GLY A 607 -12.59 12.54 23.28
N LEU A 608 -11.68 11.60 23.06
CA LEU A 608 -11.11 10.76 24.11
C LEU A 608 -10.29 11.58 25.13
N MET A 609 -9.57 12.62 24.69
CA MET A 609 -8.87 13.53 25.60
C MET A 609 -9.86 14.30 26.48
N ASN A 610 -10.96 14.80 25.91
CA ASN A 610 -12.02 15.46 26.67
C ASN A 610 -12.69 14.50 27.67
N GLU A 611 -12.99 13.27 27.27
CA GLU A 611 -13.52 12.24 28.17
C GLU A 611 -12.55 11.92 29.31
N ARG A 612 -11.26 11.74 28.99
CA ARG A 612 -10.20 11.53 29.99
C ARG A 612 -10.16 12.69 30.98
N ASP A 613 -10.25 13.93 30.52
CA ASP A 613 -10.16 15.12 31.37
C ASP A 613 -11.40 15.27 32.26
N VAL A 614 -12.60 14.96 31.74
CA VAL A 614 -13.83 14.91 32.53
C VAL A 614 -13.76 13.82 33.61
N VAL A 615 -13.32 12.61 33.26
CA VAL A 615 -13.14 11.51 34.22
C VAL A 615 -12.07 11.88 35.24
N GLY A 616 -10.96 12.49 34.81
CA GLY A 616 -9.91 13.00 35.68
C GLY A 616 -10.43 14.01 36.70
N ALA A 617 -11.22 14.99 36.25
CA ALA A 617 -11.84 15.98 37.14
C ALA A 617 -12.85 15.34 38.11
N GLN A 618 -13.64 14.36 37.66
CA GLN A 618 -14.56 13.62 38.54
C GLN A 618 -13.80 12.81 39.60
N LEU A 619 -12.69 12.19 39.22
CA LEU A 619 -11.87 11.37 40.11
C LEU A 619 -11.20 12.23 41.19
N VAL A 620 -10.71 13.42 40.83
CA VAL A 620 -10.21 14.41 41.80
C VAL A 620 -11.31 14.82 42.78
N ARG A 621 -12.49 15.21 42.29
CA ARG A 621 -13.62 15.59 43.17
C ARG A 621 -14.03 14.47 44.12
N ARG A 622 -14.03 13.22 43.64
CA ARG A 622 -14.35 12.05 44.48
C ARG A 622 -13.28 11.78 45.52
N ASN A 623 -12.01 12.00 45.19
CA ASN A 623 -10.91 11.89 46.15
C ASN A 623 -10.98 12.98 47.24
N ASP A 624 -11.33 14.21 46.86
CA ASP A 624 -11.57 15.31 47.81
C ASP A 624 -12.76 14.99 48.75
N GLU A 625 -13.85 14.44 48.20
CA GLU A 625 -15.02 13.99 48.97
C GLU A 625 -14.66 12.88 49.96
N ILE A 626 -13.88 11.88 49.52
CA ILE A 626 -13.37 10.81 50.38
C ILE A 626 -12.49 11.38 51.51
N SER A 627 -11.60 12.31 51.18
CA SER A 627 -10.73 12.97 52.17
C SER A 627 -11.54 13.74 53.22
N LEU A 628 -12.59 14.45 52.78
CA LEU A 628 -13.50 15.17 53.67
C LEU A 628 -14.31 14.21 54.56
N LEU A 629 -14.72 13.06 54.03
CA LEU A 629 -15.40 12.02 54.80
C LEU A 629 -14.47 11.40 55.86
N TYR A 630 -13.20 11.13 55.52
CA TYR A 630 -12.23 10.63 56.49
C TYR A 630 -12.00 11.62 57.64
N GLU A 631 -11.86 12.91 57.33
CA GLU A 631 -11.72 13.93 58.38
C GLU A 631 -12.99 14.05 59.24
N LYS A 632 -14.18 13.92 58.62
CA LYS A 632 -15.45 13.88 59.36
C LYS A 632 -15.54 12.68 60.30
N ILE A 633 -15.16 11.48 59.83
CA ILE A 633 -15.12 10.27 60.67
C ILE A 633 -14.17 10.49 61.84
N ARG A 634 -12.97 11.01 61.58
CA ARG A 634 -11.98 11.31 62.61
C ARG A 634 -12.51 12.26 63.68
N ILE A 635 -13.19 13.34 63.29
CA ILE A 635 -13.81 14.28 64.24
C ILE A 635 -14.90 13.59 65.07
N LEU A 636 -15.73 12.75 64.44
CA LEU A 636 -16.77 11.98 65.13
C LEU A 636 -16.19 10.96 66.11
N GLU A 637 -15.11 10.27 65.75
CA GLU A 637 -14.40 9.33 66.62
C GLU A 637 -13.84 10.04 67.87
N VAL A 638 -13.16 11.17 67.69
CA VAL A 638 -12.65 11.98 68.81
C VAL A 638 -13.79 12.45 69.71
N THR A 639 -14.91 12.86 69.13
CA THR A 639 -16.10 13.29 69.88
C THR A 639 -16.73 12.13 70.64
N LEU A 640 -16.81 10.95 70.03
CA LEU A 640 -17.32 9.74 70.64
C LEU A 640 -16.45 9.32 71.83
N HIS A 641 -15.13 9.26 71.66
CA HIS A 641 -14.20 8.89 72.73
C HIS A 641 -14.28 9.87 73.92
N ARG A 642 -14.45 11.17 73.63
CA ARG A 642 -14.70 12.17 74.67
C ARG A 642 -16.01 11.91 75.41
N GLY A 643 -17.08 11.57 74.67
CA GLY A 643 -18.38 11.23 75.24
C GLY A 643 -18.35 9.95 76.09
N GLU A 644 -17.67 8.90 75.63
CA GLU A 644 -17.45 7.65 76.36
C GLU A 644 -16.72 7.91 77.68
N ARG A 645 -15.62 8.67 77.64
CA ARG A 645 -14.87 9.03 78.86
C ARG A 645 -15.73 9.81 79.86
N GLN A 646 -16.57 10.73 79.38
CA GLN A 646 -17.49 11.47 80.25
C GLN A 646 -18.58 10.55 80.82
N TYR A 647 -19.10 9.63 80.03
CA TYR A 647 -20.09 8.65 80.48
C TYR A 647 -19.51 7.73 81.56
N GLU A 648 -18.31 7.18 81.34
CA GLU A 648 -17.59 6.36 82.32
C GLU A 648 -17.38 7.10 83.64
N GLN A 649 -16.97 8.38 83.59
CA GLN A 649 -16.87 9.23 84.78
C GLN A 649 -18.21 9.34 85.53
N ARG A 650 -19.33 9.53 84.81
CA ARG A 650 -20.66 9.61 85.44
C ARG A 650 -21.13 8.28 86.02
N VAL A 651 -20.81 7.17 85.37
CA VAL A 651 -21.09 5.83 85.91
C VAL A 651 -20.31 5.60 87.20
N GLU A 652 -19.05 6.04 87.26
CA GLU A 652 -18.23 5.96 88.47
C GLU A 652 -18.77 6.90 89.58
N ASP A 653 -19.16 8.14 89.25
CA ASP A 653 -19.82 9.05 90.19
C ASP A 653 -21.09 8.40 90.79
N ILE A 654 -21.94 7.78 89.94
CA ILE A 654 -23.14 7.07 90.39
C ILE A 654 -22.78 5.89 91.29
N ARG A 655 -21.71 5.15 90.98
CA ARG A 655 -21.21 4.05 91.81
C ARG A 655 -20.80 4.55 93.19
N LEU A 656 -20.04 5.63 93.26
CA LEU A 656 -19.59 6.27 94.49
C LEU A 656 -20.77 6.79 95.32
N LEU A 657 -21.73 7.48 94.69
CA LEU A 657 -22.95 7.95 95.35
C LEU A 657 -23.79 6.79 95.91
N ARG A 658 -23.91 5.68 95.17
CA ARG A 658 -24.60 4.47 95.66
C ARG A 658 -23.91 3.89 96.91
N LEU A 659 -22.57 3.85 96.93
CA LEU A 659 -21.82 3.42 98.11
C LEU A 659 -22.04 4.36 99.30
N GLU A 660 -22.04 5.67 99.08
CA GLU A 660 -22.31 6.66 100.13
C GLU A 660 -23.74 6.57 100.66
N ILE A 661 -24.74 6.33 99.80
CA ILE A 661 -26.13 6.06 100.23
C ILE A 661 -26.18 4.81 101.12
N ILE A 662 -25.47 3.73 100.76
CA ILE A 662 -25.42 2.52 101.58
C ILE A 662 -24.77 2.81 102.94
N ARG A 663 -23.67 3.58 102.96
CA ARG A 663 -23.00 3.99 104.20
C ARG A 663 -23.93 4.81 105.09
N LEU A 664 -24.54 5.87 104.56
CA LEU A 664 -25.47 6.73 105.30
C LEU A 664 -26.69 5.96 105.81
N ARG A 665 -27.21 5.00 105.04
CA ARG A 665 -28.30 4.11 105.50
C ARG A 665 -27.86 3.21 106.65
N LYS A 666 -26.63 2.66 106.61
CA LYS A 666 -26.07 1.87 107.72
C LYS A 666 -25.88 2.74 108.97
N GLU A 667 -25.33 3.94 108.80
CA GLU A 667 -25.13 4.90 109.88
C GLU A 667 -26.45 5.31 110.53
N LYS A 668 -27.45 5.67 109.71
CA LYS A 668 -28.82 5.92 110.18
C LYS A 668 -29.37 4.73 110.97
N ASN A 669 -29.26 3.51 110.45
CA ASN A 669 -29.78 2.32 111.12
C ASN A 669 -29.07 2.07 112.46
N LEU A 670 -27.76 2.30 112.55
CA LEU A 670 -27.00 2.18 113.80
C LEU A 670 -27.45 3.23 114.82
N LEU A 671 -27.62 4.48 114.39
CA LEU A 671 -28.14 5.55 115.24
C LEU A 671 -29.58 5.28 115.70
N SER A 672 -30.46 4.79 114.81
CA SER A 672 -31.82 4.39 115.15
C SER A 672 -31.85 3.27 116.20
N LYS A 673 -31.02 2.22 116.04
CA LYS A 673 -30.86 1.18 117.06
C LYS A 673 -30.27 1.73 118.37
N GLY A 674 -29.35 2.70 118.29
CA GLY A 674 -28.83 3.39 119.46
C GLY A 674 -29.91 4.16 120.23
N ILE A 675 -30.86 4.77 119.53
CA ILE A 675 -32.01 5.47 120.12
C ILE A 675 -33.00 4.47 120.73
N GLU A 676 -33.31 3.36 120.04
CA GLU A 676 -34.18 2.29 120.57
C GLU A 676 -33.60 1.68 121.85
N ASN A 677 -32.29 1.40 121.87
CA ASN A 677 -31.62 0.92 123.07
C ASN A 677 -31.60 1.98 124.19
N MET A 678 -31.73 3.26 123.89
CA MET A 678 -31.70 4.32 124.92
C MET A 678 -32.91 4.27 125.85
N THR A 679 -34.08 3.84 125.38
CA THR A 679 -35.24 3.62 126.27
C THR A 679 -35.01 2.42 127.18
N ASP A 680 -34.44 1.34 126.65
CA ASP A 680 -34.11 0.14 127.44
C ASP A 680 -33.02 0.43 128.47
N LEU A 681 -31.96 1.15 128.09
CA LEU A 681 -30.93 1.60 129.05
C LEU A 681 -31.49 2.54 130.12
N ARG A 682 -32.45 3.42 129.79
CA ARG A 682 -33.11 4.26 130.80
C ARG A 682 -33.97 3.43 131.76
N LEU A 683 -34.66 2.42 131.24
CA LEU A 683 -35.41 1.44 132.05
C LEU A 683 -34.47 0.59 132.91
N GLU A 684 -33.32 0.18 132.37
CA GLU A 684 -32.28 -0.56 133.08
C GLU A 684 -31.70 0.31 134.20
N VAL A 685 -31.40 1.60 133.94
CA VAL A 685 -30.95 2.55 134.97
C VAL A 685 -32.02 2.71 136.05
N PHE A 686 -33.29 2.88 135.69
CA PHE A 686 -34.38 2.96 136.67
C PHE A 686 -34.54 1.66 137.47
N ASN A 687 -34.42 0.51 136.82
CA ASN A 687 -34.48 -0.79 137.47
C ASN A 687 -33.28 -1.01 138.39
N LEU A 688 -32.07 -0.62 137.98
CA LEU A 688 -30.85 -0.67 138.78
C LEU A 688 -30.90 0.33 139.94
N GLU A 689 -31.48 1.51 139.79
CA GLU A 689 -31.73 2.45 140.88
C GLU A 689 -32.75 1.87 141.88
N ARG A 690 -33.81 1.23 141.37
CA ARG A 690 -34.80 0.53 142.20
C ARG A 690 -34.19 -0.69 142.90
N GLU A 691 -33.36 -1.47 142.21
CA GLU A 691 -32.63 -2.61 142.76
C GLU A 691 -31.58 -2.15 143.76
N LEU A 692 -30.86 -1.07 143.50
CA LEU A 692 -29.96 -0.43 144.46
C LEU A 692 -30.73 0.05 145.70
N GLY A 693 -31.93 0.60 145.52
CA GLY A 693 -32.84 0.93 146.62
C GLY A 693 -33.26 -0.31 147.42
N ARG A 694 -33.62 -1.39 146.73
CA ARG A 694 -33.96 -2.68 147.34
C ARG A 694 -32.76 -3.33 148.02
N GLU A 695 -31.58 -3.26 147.44
CA GLU A 695 -30.34 -3.79 148.01
C GLU A 695 -29.86 -2.94 149.17
N ARG A 696 -30.07 -1.62 149.18
CA ARG A 696 -29.87 -0.80 150.39
C ARG A 696 -30.83 -1.18 151.51
N LEU A 697 -32.10 -1.45 151.17
CA LEU A 697 -33.09 -2.00 152.11
C LEU A 697 -32.74 -3.42 152.55
N ARG A 698 -32.20 -4.24 151.65
CA ARG A 698 -31.79 -5.62 151.90
C ARG A 698 -30.51 -5.67 152.71
N VAL A 699 -29.56 -4.77 152.49
CA VAL A 699 -28.37 -4.59 153.32
C VAL A 699 -28.80 -4.15 154.70
N ARG A 700 -29.75 -3.20 154.86
CA ARG A 700 -30.34 -2.93 156.18
C ARG A 700 -30.99 -4.15 156.82
N ALA A 701 -31.82 -4.87 156.05
CA ALA A 701 -32.50 -6.07 156.55
C ALA A 701 -31.53 -7.24 156.79
N LEU A 702 -30.39 -7.29 156.10
CA LEU A 702 -29.31 -8.27 156.28
C LEU A 702 -28.33 -7.83 157.36
N GLU A 703 -28.16 -6.54 157.63
CA GLU A 703 -27.52 -5.99 158.83
C GLU A 703 -28.37 -6.39 160.04
N GLU A 704 -29.70 -6.20 159.98
CA GLU A 704 -30.66 -6.69 160.98
C GLU A 704 -30.72 -8.24 161.05
N ALA A 705 -30.57 -8.96 159.93
CA ALA A 705 -30.53 -10.43 159.93
C ALA A 705 -29.13 -11.01 160.22
N LEU A 706 -28.06 -10.22 160.13
CA LEU A 706 -26.72 -10.56 160.64
C LEU A 706 -26.73 -10.60 162.17
N GLU A 707 -27.64 -9.86 162.81
CA GLU A 707 -27.91 -9.96 164.25
C GLU A 707 -28.61 -11.29 164.62
N THR A 708 -29.13 -12.07 163.64
CA THR A 708 -29.65 -13.44 163.85
C THR A 708 -29.48 -14.37 162.63
N PRO A 709 -28.34 -15.07 162.47
CA PRO A 709 -28.16 -15.95 161.32
C PRO A 709 -28.59 -17.40 161.63
N LEU A 710 -29.73 -17.82 161.07
CA LEU A 710 -30.02 -19.22 160.76
C LEU A 710 -29.89 -19.42 159.24
N ASN A 711 -28.65 -19.63 158.79
CA ASN A 711 -28.37 -20.19 157.47
C ASN A 711 -29.08 -21.56 157.35
N VAL A 712 -29.50 -22.02 156.17
CA VAL A 712 -28.68 -22.89 155.30
C VAL A 712 -29.36 -23.00 153.93
N HIS A 713 -28.73 -22.44 152.88
CA HIS A 713 -28.73 -22.76 151.43
C HIS A 713 -30.04 -23.25 150.74
N ARG A 714 -30.23 -23.13 149.42
CA ARG A 714 -29.61 -24.07 148.46
C ARG A 714 -30.24 -23.93 147.07
N TRP A 715 -29.47 -23.43 146.10
CA TRP A 715 -29.78 -23.50 144.66
C TRP A 715 -29.93 -24.96 144.17
N ARG A 716 -30.65 -25.15 143.05
CA ARG A 716 -30.77 -26.42 142.31
C ARG A 716 -30.40 -26.22 140.82
N LYS A 717 -29.63 -27.17 140.27
CA LYS A 717 -29.20 -27.30 138.86
C LYS A 717 -30.36 -27.72 137.93
N LEU A 718 -30.40 -27.15 136.72
CA LEU A 718 -31.17 -27.63 135.56
C LEU A 718 -30.25 -28.40 134.60
N GLN A 719 -30.72 -29.53 134.06
CA GLN A 719 -30.04 -30.38 133.07
C GLN A 719 -30.58 -30.09 131.66
N GLY A 720 -29.66 -30.00 130.69
CA GLY A 720 -29.92 -30.03 129.25
C GLY A 720 -28.63 -29.81 128.48
N THR A 721 -28.27 -30.72 127.57
CA THR A 721 -27.05 -30.70 126.74
C THR A 721 -27.42 -30.42 125.29
N ASP A 722 -26.77 -29.43 124.65
CA ASP A 722 -27.04 -29.00 123.26
C ASP A 722 -26.05 -29.67 122.28
N PRO A 723 -26.43 -30.01 121.03
CA PRO A 723 -25.52 -30.62 120.05
C PRO A 723 -24.40 -29.67 119.59
N GLU A 724 -23.19 -30.20 119.37
CA GLU A 724 -21.96 -29.40 119.23
C GLU A 724 -21.84 -28.66 117.87
N SER A 725 -21.85 -27.32 117.92
CA SER A 725 -21.68 -26.36 116.80
C SER A 725 -20.54 -26.68 115.81
N VAL A 726 -19.56 -27.44 116.26
CA VAL A 726 -18.37 -27.85 115.51
C VAL A 726 -18.73 -28.72 114.29
N GLN A 727 -19.71 -29.63 114.40
CA GLN A 727 -20.06 -30.55 113.31
C GLN A 727 -20.77 -29.83 112.13
N LEU A 728 -21.63 -28.85 112.43
CA LEU A 728 -22.30 -28.03 111.42
C LEU A 728 -21.30 -27.09 110.72
N THR A 729 -20.36 -26.53 111.47
CA THR A 729 -19.31 -25.64 110.94
C THR A 729 -18.33 -26.41 110.03
N ALA A 730 -18.02 -27.66 110.36
CA ALA A 730 -17.19 -28.52 109.52
C ALA A 730 -17.86 -28.84 108.17
N LYS A 731 -19.16 -29.15 108.17
CA LYS A 731 -19.93 -29.40 106.94
C LYS A 731 -19.99 -28.16 106.04
N LEU A 732 -20.18 -26.96 106.62
CA LEU A 732 -20.21 -25.70 105.90
C LEU A 732 -18.87 -25.38 105.21
N ARG A 733 -17.75 -25.60 105.91
CA ARG A 733 -16.40 -25.38 105.34
C ARG A 733 -16.10 -26.33 104.19
N LEU A 734 -16.59 -27.56 104.27
CA LEU A 734 -16.40 -28.59 103.24
C LEU A 734 -17.20 -28.26 101.96
N THR A 735 -18.43 -27.75 102.08
CA THR A 735 -19.21 -27.27 100.94
C THR A 735 -18.65 -25.99 100.35
N GLN A 736 -18.19 -25.03 101.16
CA GLN A 736 -17.53 -23.81 100.67
C GLN A 736 -16.26 -24.10 99.84
N LYS A 737 -15.41 -25.05 100.28
CA LYS A 737 -14.24 -25.47 99.50
C LYS A 737 -14.60 -26.10 98.14
N LYS A 738 -15.69 -26.87 98.07
CA LYS A 738 -16.17 -27.44 96.80
C LYS A 738 -16.66 -26.37 95.82
N VAL A 739 -17.41 -25.38 96.32
CA VAL A 739 -17.92 -24.27 95.51
C VAL A 739 -16.78 -23.40 94.96
N LEU A 740 -15.78 -23.07 95.80
CA LEU A 740 -14.62 -22.29 95.35
C LEU A 740 -13.85 -23.02 94.24
N LYS A 741 -13.61 -24.33 94.40
CA LYS A 741 -12.90 -25.12 93.39
C LYS A 741 -13.67 -25.23 92.05
N GLN A 742 -15.00 -25.32 92.10
CA GLN A 742 -15.83 -25.27 90.89
C GLN A 742 -15.83 -23.88 90.24
N SER A 743 -15.81 -22.80 91.04
CA SER A 743 -15.73 -21.44 90.50
C SER A 743 -14.40 -21.15 89.80
N GLU A 744 -13.27 -21.63 90.34
CA GLU A 744 -11.95 -21.52 89.69
C GLU A 744 -11.91 -22.27 88.35
N LEU A 745 -12.47 -23.48 88.29
CA LEU A 745 -12.53 -24.26 87.06
C LEU A 745 -13.33 -23.53 85.96
N LEU A 746 -14.43 -22.89 86.34
CA LEU A 746 -15.30 -22.16 85.40
C LEU A 746 -14.59 -20.92 84.83
N VAL A 747 -13.86 -20.18 85.68
CA VAL A 747 -13.04 -19.03 85.26
C VAL A 747 -11.91 -19.47 84.31
N LEU A 748 -11.25 -20.60 84.57
CA LEU A 748 -10.23 -21.14 83.67
C LEU A 748 -10.83 -21.54 82.30
N LYS A 749 -12.01 -22.17 82.30
CA LYS A 749 -12.71 -22.55 81.05
C LYS A 749 -13.19 -21.33 80.25
N ASP A 750 -13.67 -20.28 80.91
CA ASP A 750 -14.04 -19.03 80.25
C ASP A 750 -12.82 -18.31 79.64
N ARG A 751 -11.66 -18.39 80.29
CA ARG A 751 -10.41 -17.85 79.75
C ARG A 751 -9.97 -18.61 78.48
N GLU A 752 -9.97 -19.94 78.50
CA GLU A 752 -9.69 -20.77 77.32
C GLU A 752 -10.66 -20.48 76.16
N LEU A 753 -11.95 -20.30 76.45
CA LEU A 753 -12.96 -19.92 75.45
C LEU A 753 -12.71 -18.53 74.86
N LYS A 754 -12.21 -17.59 75.65
CA LYS A 754 -11.88 -16.24 75.18
C LYS A 754 -10.62 -16.25 74.30
N GLU A 755 -9.60 -16.99 74.68
CA GLU A 755 -8.37 -17.14 73.91
C GLU A 755 -8.64 -17.85 72.56
N THR A 756 -9.45 -18.90 72.55
CA THR A 756 -9.86 -19.59 71.31
C THR A 756 -10.72 -18.72 70.39
N ARG A 757 -11.65 -17.92 70.93
CA ARG A 757 -12.42 -16.94 70.12
C ARG A 757 -11.53 -15.86 69.51
N ASN A 758 -10.53 -15.37 70.25
CA ASN A 758 -9.59 -14.37 69.74
C ASN A 758 -8.71 -14.95 68.62
N LEU A 759 -8.21 -16.18 68.79
CA LEU A 759 -7.46 -16.89 67.75
C LEU A 759 -8.33 -17.13 66.49
N TYR A 760 -9.58 -17.56 66.67
CA TYR A 760 -10.51 -17.74 65.56
C TYR A 760 -10.78 -16.44 64.80
N SER A 761 -10.98 -15.32 65.50
CA SER A 761 -11.15 -14.00 64.86
C SER A 761 -9.88 -13.59 64.10
N ALA A 762 -8.70 -13.72 64.71
CA ALA A 762 -7.44 -13.36 64.07
C ALA A 762 -7.17 -14.19 62.80
N VAL A 763 -7.46 -15.49 62.82
CA VAL A 763 -7.34 -16.35 61.63
C VAL A 763 -8.38 -15.97 60.57
N LYS A 764 -9.61 -15.64 60.96
CA LYS A 764 -10.66 -15.18 60.04
C LYS A 764 -10.28 -13.86 59.36
N ASP A 765 -9.72 -12.90 60.11
CA ASP A 765 -9.28 -11.62 59.59
C ASP A 765 -8.08 -11.80 58.64
N MET A 766 -7.13 -12.67 58.97
CA MET A 766 -6.03 -13.02 58.06
C MET A 766 -6.50 -13.73 56.78
N LEU A 767 -7.51 -14.60 56.86
CA LEU A 767 -8.11 -15.24 55.68
C LEU A 767 -8.87 -14.23 54.80
N ALA A 768 -9.52 -13.23 55.41
CA ALA A 768 -10.20 -12.16 54.67
C ALA A 768 -9.22 -11.23 53.93
N LEU A 769 -7.97 -11.13 54.40
CA LEU A 769 -6.88 -10.39 53.75
C LEU A 769 -6.19 -11.19 52.62
N GLN A 770 -6.42 -12.51 52.53
CA GLN A 770 -5.87 -13.30 51.44
C GLN A 770 -6.75 -13.18 50.18
N PRO A 771 -6.14 -12.90 49.00
CA PRO A 771 -6.87 -12.91 47.74
C PRO A 771 -7.52 -14.29 47.53
N SER A 772 -8.76 -14.31 47.06
CA SER A 772 -9.42 -15.57 46.71
C SER A 772 -8.61 -16.33 45.63
N PRO A 773 -8.70 -17.67 45.56
CA PRO A 773 -7.99 -18.46 44.56
C PRO A 773 -8.21 -17.97 43.12
N GLU A 774 -9.38 -17.40 42.82
CA GLU A 774 -9.71 -16.77 41.53
C GLU A 774 -8.92 -15.48 41.29
N ILE A 775 -8.74 -14.64 42.30
CA ILE A 775 -7.91 -13.42 42.22
C ILE A 775 -6.44 -13.81 42.03
N GLN A 776 -5.97 -14.88 42.66
CA GLN A 776 -4.60 -15.36 42.51
C GLN A 776 -4.35 -15.97 41.12
N GLN A 777 -5.32 -16.67 40.56
CA GLN A 777 -5.25 -17.18 39.18
C GLN A 777 -5.29 -16.04 38.14
N THR A 778 -6.13 -15.03 38.35
CA THR A 778 -6.20 -13.86 37.47
C THR A 778 -4.92 -13.03 37.53
N LEU A 779 -4.33 -12.83 38.72
CA LEU A 779 -3.04 -12.17 38.89
C LEU A 779 -1.90 -12.93 38.17
N ASN A 780 -1.87 -14.25 38.25
CA ASN A 780 -0.87 -15.05 37.53
C ASN A 780 -1.04 -14.96 36.00
N ARG A 781 -2.29 -14.92 35.51
CA ARG A 781 -2.57 -14.74 34.08
C ARG A 781 -2.16 -13.34 33.60
N THR A 782 -2.44 -12.30 34.37
CA THR A 782 -2.06 -10.93 34.01
C THR A 782 -0.55 -10.73 34.08
N GLN A 783 0.15 -11.30 35.07
CA GLN A 783 1.61 -11.29 35.12
C GLN A 783 2.25 -12.01 33.92
N ARG A 784 1.74 -13.18 33.51
CA ARG A 784 2.23 -13.87 32.30
C ARG A 784 1.98 -13.06 31.03
N ALA A 785 0.79 -12.46 30.90
CA ALA A 785 0.47 -11.60 29.76
C ALA A 785 1.37 -10.34 29.73
N LEU A 786 1.67 -9.75 30.89
CA LEU A 786 2.58 -8.62 31.01
C LEU A 786 4.01 -9.01 30.64
N ALA A 787 4.50 -10.17 31.09
CA ALA A 787 5.81 -10.68 30.72
C ALA A 787 5.93 -10.91 29.21
N GLN A 788 4.94 -11.54 28.59
CA GLN A 788 4.90 -11.75 27.13
C GLN A 788 4.89 -10.43 26.35
N ARG A 789 4.08 -9.45 26.78
CA ARG A 789 4.06 -8.11 26.17
C ARG A 789 5.40 -7.38 26.34
N THR A 790 6.05 -7.54 27.49
CA THR A 790 7.37 -6.95 27.75
C THR A 790 8.43 -7.56 26.82
N THR A 791 8.42 -8.87 26.62
CA THR A 791 9.32 -9.53 25.65
C THR A 791 9.06 -9.04 24.23
N LYS A 792 7.79 -8.94 23.82
CA LYS A 792 7.43 -8.41 22.50
C LYS A 792 7.90 -6.97 22.31
N MET A 793 7.78 -6.13 23.35
CA MET A 793 8.28 -4.76 23.32
C MET A 793 9.81 -4.71 23.21
N LYS A 794 10.54 -5.61 23.89
CA LYS A 794 12.00 -5.73 23.72
C LYS A 794 12.40 -6.12 22.29
N CYS A 795 11.67 -7.04 21.65
CA CYS A 795 11.89 -7.38 20.24
C CYS A 795 11.67 -6.17 19.33
N LEU A 796 10.57 -5.42 19.54
CA LEU A 796 10.28 -4.21 18.76
C LEU A 796 11.35 -3.12 18.96
N ILE A 797 11.87 -2.96 20.18
CA ILE A 797 12.98 -2.03 20.46
C ILE A 797 14.26 -2.48 19.73
N ALA A 798 14.55 -3.78 19.70
CA ALA A 798 15.70 -4.31 18.97
C ALA A 798 15.54 -4.13 17.45
N GLU A 799 14.35 -4.39 16.90
CA GLU A 799 14.04 -4.13 15.49
C GLU A 799 14.19 -2.64 15.16
N LEU A 800 13.69 -1.75 16.02
CA LEU A 800 13.79 -0.31 15.84
C LEU A 800 15.25 0.15 15.89
N SER A 801 16.05 -0.34 16.83
CA SER A 801 17.49 -0.06 16.91
C SER A 801 18.26 -0.56 15.67
N MET A 802 17.89 -1.73 15.13
CA MET A 802 18.48 -2.24 13.89
C MET A 802 18.13 -1.36 12.69
N ARG A 803 16.89 -0.85 12.61
CA ARG A 803 16.47 0.09 11.56
C ARG A 803 17.16 1.44 11.69
N GLU A 804 17.32 1.95 12.91
CA GLU A 804 18.10 3.17 13.17
C GLU A 804 19.54 3.00 12.69
N LYS A 805 20.18 1.85 12.95
CA LYS A 805 21.52 1.55 12.44
C LYS A 805 21.58 1.50 10.92
N GLN A 806 20.61 0.86 10.26
CA GLN A 806 20.53 0.85 8.79
C GLN A 806 20.41 2.27 8.23
N VAL A 807 19.63 3.14 8.88
CA VAL A 807 19.50 4.55 8.47
C VAL A 807 20.82 5.30 8.66
N THR A 808 21.57 5.05 9.74
CA THR A 808 22.90 5.66 9.93
C THR A 808 23.92 5.17 8.90
N ASP A 809 23.91 3.87 8.57
CA ASP A 809 24.82 3.29 7.57
C ASP A 809 24.54 3.87 6.17
N LEU A 810 23.26 3.98 5.79
CA LEU A 810 22.85 4.62 4.54
C LEU A 810 23.22 6.11 4.48
N ARG A 811 23.18 6.84 5.61
CA ARG A 811 23.64 8.23 5.67
C ARG A 811 25.15 8.32 5.44
N LEU A 812 25.93 7.44 6.05
CA LEU A 812 27.38 7.39 5.84
C LEU A 812 27.75 7.02 4.39
N GLU A 813 27.00 6.12 3.75
CA GLU A 813 27.17 5.83 2.33
C GLU A 813 26.82 7.05 1.45
N LEU A 814 25.74 7.76 1.77
CA LEU A 814 25.34 8.97 1.06
C LEU A 814 26.40 10.08 1.19
N ASP A 815 26.98 10.25 2.38
CA ASP A 815 28.09 11.18 2.61
C ASP A 815 29.34 10.78 1.81
N ARG A 816 29.70 9.48 1.78
CA ARG A 816 30.81 8.98 0.95
C ARG A 816 30.59 9.25 -0.54
N VAL A 817 29.39 8.96 -1.05
CA VAL A 817 29.05 9.19 -2.47
C VAL A 817 29.08 10.69 -2.79
N ASN A 818 28.67 11.55 -1.84
CA ASN A 818 28.78 12.99 -1.99
C ASN A 818 30.23 13.49 -2.00
N ASP A 819 31.10 12.92 -1.17
CA ASP A 819 32.53 13.21 -1.14
C ASP A 819 33.22 12.75 -2.43
N ASP A 820 32.88 11.55 -2.93
CA ASP A 820 33.34 11.05 -4.22
C ASP A 820 32.88 11.96 -5.36
N LEU A 821 31.62 12.41 -5.34
CA LEU A 821 31.09 13.35 -6.32
C LEU A 821 31.81 14.71 -6.25
N HIS A 822 32.16 15.19 -5.06
CA HIS A 822 32.97 16.40 -4.88
C HIS A 822 34.39 16.23 -5.42
N SER A 823 35.04 15.10 -5.12
CA SER A 823 36.34 14.71 -5.65
C SER A 823 36.33 14.66 -7.18
N PHE A 824 35.30 14.06 -7.79
CA PHE A 824 35.13 14.03 -9.24
C PHE A 824 34.92 15.42 -9.83
N LYS A 825 34.09 16.26 -9.21
CA LYS A 825 33.92 17.66 -9.64
C LYS A 825 35.24 18.42 -9.58
N GLN A 826 36.02 18.25 -8.52
CA GLN A 826 37.30 18.91 -8.36
C GLN A 826 38.30 18.49 -9.44
N LYS A 827 38.44 17.17 -9.68
CA LYS A 827 39.26 16.63 -10.77
C LYS A 827 38.81 17.15 -12.14
N TYR A 828 37.51 17.24 -12.38
CA TYR A 828 36.95 17.80 -13.61
C TYR A 828 37.30 19.27 -13.78
N TYR A 829 37.19 20.10 -12.74
CA TYR A 829 37.56 21.52 -12.80
C TYR A 829 39.07 21.76 -12.91
N GLU A 830 39.90 20.88 -12.35
CA GLU A 830 41.36 20.92 -12.52
C GLU A 830 41.75 20.54 -13.95
N MET A 831 41.15 19.49 -14.50
CA MET A 831 41.34 19.09 -15.90
C MET A 831 40.89 20.18 -16.87
N LYS A 832 39.76 20.84 -16.59
CA LYS A 832 39.28 21.98 -17.37
C LYS A 832 40.26 23.16 -17.30
N ARG A 833 40.75 23.52 -16.11
CA ARG A 833 41.78 24.57 -15.97
C ARG A 833 43.09 24.24 -16.67
N ALA A 834 43.50 22.98 -16.69
CA ALA A 834 44.70 22.55 -17.40
C ALA A 834 44.54 22.68 -18.92
N LEU A 835 43.37 22.31 -19.44
CA LEU A 835 43.02 22.49 -20.86
C LEU A 835 42.96 23.97 -21.24
N ASP A 836 42.27 24.80 -20.44
CA ASP A 836 42.18 26.25 -20.66
C ASP A 836 43.58 26.92 -20.59
N ALA A 837 44.48 26.43 -19.73
CA ALA A 837 45.85 26.92 -19.62
C ALA A 837 46.76 26.48 -20.77
N ASP A 838 46.57 25.28 -21.31
CA ASP A 838 47.30 24.81 -22.49
C ASP A 838 46.86 25.56 -23.75
N GLU A 839 45.56 25.85 -23.86
CA GLU A 839 44.98 26.69 -24.91
C GLU A 839 45.53 28.13 -24.83
N ALA A 840 45.64 28.70 -23.62
CA ALA A 840 46.27 30.00 -23.41
C ALA A 840 47.78 30.03 -23.70
N ARG A 841 48.50 28.91 -23.54
CA ARG A 841 49.93 28.80 -23.93
C ARG A 841 50.10 28.71 -25.44
N ARG A 842 49.19 28.02 -26.15
CA ARG A 842 49.18 27.96 -27.61
C ARG A 842 48.90 29.32 -28.27
N LEU A 843 48.21 30.22 -27.56
CA LEU A 843 47.91 31.59 -28.02
C LEU A 843 49.03 32.63 -27.73
N ARG A 844 50.15 32.26 -27.08
CA ARG A 844 51.30 33.17 -26.91
C ARG A 844 52.26 33.08 -28.09
N VAL A 845 52.21 34.10 -28.95
CA VAL A 845 53.23 34.37 -29.98
C VAL A 845 54.55 34.82 -29.31
N PRO A 846 55.72 34.27 -29.67
CA PRO A 846 57.01 34.73 -29.15
C PRO A 846 57.39 36.09 -29.74
N SER A 847 57.72 37.06 -28.88
CA SER A 847 58.37 38.32 -29.27
C SER A 847 59.85 38.30 -28.87
N PRO A 848 60.75 38.92 -29.66
CA PRO A 848 62.17 38.57 -29.70
C PRO A 848 63.02 39.15 -28.56
N GLN A 849 64.15 38.48 -28.35
CA GLN A 849 65.20 38.72 -27.36
C GLN A 849 65.74 40.17 -27.37
N SER A 850 65.84 40.78 -26.19
CA SER A 850 66.74 41.91 -25.93
C SER A 850 67.71 41.56 -24.80
N GLN A 851 68.99 41.49 -25.14
CA GLN A 851 70.13 41.47 -24.23
C GLN A 851 70.11 42.71 -23.32
N THR A 852 70.34 42.54 -22.02
CA THR A 852 71.14 43.48 -21.21
C THR A 852 71.62 42.81 -19.92
N ASP A 853 72.93 42.84 -19.74
CA ASP A 853 73.70 42.56 -18.53
C ASP A 853 73.14 43.23 -17.25
N LYS A 854 73.34 42.58 -16.08
CA LYS A 854 74.22 43.08 -15.00
C LYS A 854 74.01 42.35 -13.66
N LEU A 855 75.14 41.79 -13.20
CA LEU A 855 75.72 41.84 -11.84
C LEU A 855 74.95 41.23 -10.64
N PRO A 856 75.59 40.28 -9.92
CA PRO A 856 75.31 40.03 -8.51
C PRO A 856 76.14 40.98 -7.63
N ILE A 857 75.49 41.64 -6.66
CA ILE A 857 76.16 42.30 -5.53
C ILE A 857 75.43 41.88 -4.24
N ASP A 858 76.23 41.26 -3.37
CA ASP A 858 76.13 40.94 -1.94
C ASP A 858 74.93 40.18 -1.35
#